data_AF-A0A2D5Z768-F1
#
_entry.id   AF-A0A2D5Z768-F1
#
_cell.length_a   1.000
_cell.length_b   1.000
_cell.length_c   1.000
_cell.angle_alpha   90.00
_cell.angle_beta   90.00
_cell.angle_gamma   90.00
#
_symmetry.space_group_name_H-M   'P 1'
#
loop_
_entity.id
_entity.type
_entity.pdbx_description
1 polymer ?
#
loop_
_entity_poly.entity_id
_entity_poly.type
_entity_poly.pdbx_seq_one_letter_code
_entity_poly.pdbx_strand_id
1 'polypeptide(L)'
;MRNHHAASWIAMVMTLLAGADRARADGAPEARVPCATATVELDGRVTDAEWSDAAVVSDLRLRGTKQRLQPRTRFYLKHENNHLLVGVRCFERDPAYPRASRRDPTDLLTADDAVQVIIGTANRLAVAPEILKVGGYPGAMDERGPRPDHYYAFTVNAAGSRSRTYNEGTLRRPLFEAAARRTEGAWTVEMRIPFASAGIDEPTAEPLYANLYRFRPPEMAGWHSRSFGGYVPMPFGTLRILPKGRESDRTVETIDDEIAEDSAAPPLSVKLGWYPLARRVAADVTGPKRLEEAAISLQMKGVPSKHAAMAADGRARVILDVPPESELPAEAELVVTTPEGNVIHREVCALTPVERPEWLGTEVAKQYVAHRVPKPWTPPTVSDNVVRLEHARLTFGSHGFFESVSGAAGELLAGQGEIVLRKEGREVTLAPDFTKFSRRAASVRIDTALRFDGGTVELRADVDYDGFTICKLRVRDLPPEKIETLSVRIPLRKANARFVHRFHVQGTRALTGAGWEGDAGPAWVGGQDAGLAFNFDVDPFLSVDRRRQIEVIEEKAQSWLRINLVDAPGQVVDEDHVFRFFLLPTPTKEPSIRKDGFFHTSMGGWFENWSDYQGYPDLAKLPQVRKRADAAHAKGLPFILYFNMMLAENAPGFARHRPELIIPPGLMWYKREYNPGKGIPCWVCCPRGPYGDLLLHGMSKLTEEGDIDGVYMDGTSLAWDCDNPAHAPCAGTKLSWDEEPLTPLVATRNFVKRIRGIFDVKGEPMLVAHNGGGLQIETLSLCDVFYEGEQLSDVRYARGYRLPLHKAAVGYSGRPWGFRTDLIANMIRPRYMMAYAALHDVEIARDDEDLETAIYGDFQDDATSYHPYWRAQPHIRLEDGEVLVSYYLRPGSAMLIVSNLTWDHQDVVLNVRDLFPDQALTKAVNVERREPVAIDRGRVSMRIPRHRFVALRIEPGAAANTSKQPATDSTFPAPATGIDRYIPDQWRLNTDTPGVTVEDDVNLGNARRGPKLASTLHHDVAEARLRVPLGRTLTVRLLVQASGRLGLKLGATKIVVDGGRMKFDGLDPWNEGRTLSPEWRRGVAEEIVFSVDNGVLNAAWAGQPLAVNVSVAVPKDGYGLSLWTWAGDWFAFDVLEISGRPTSLFERAGTHPVR
;
A
#
# COMPACT_ATOMS: atom_id res chain seq x y z
N MET A 1 15.77 -16.88 12.70
CA MET A 1 14.86 -15.95 13.39
C MET A 1 13.86 -15.45 12.35
N ARG A 2 12.65 -16.02 12.32
CA ARG A 2 11.64 -15.71 11.29
C ARG A 2 11.12 -14.29 11.51
N ASN A 3 11.11 -13.49 10.42
CA ASN A 3 10.61 -12.12 10.31
C ASN A 3 9.72 -11.65 11.47
N HIS A 4 10.25 -10.72 12.27
CA HIS A 4 9.53 -10.11 13.39
C HIS A 4 8.38 -9.22 12.90
N HIS A 5 7.24 -9.84 12.58
CA HIS A 5 5.94 -9.19 12.53
C HIS A 5 4.84 -9.92 13.32
N ALA A 6 5.19 -10.96 14.10
CA ALA A 6 4.21 -11.78 14.84
C ALA A 6 4.57 -12.06 16.33
N ALA A 7 5.25 -11.15 17.02
CA ALA A 7 5.61 -11.36 18.44
C ALA A 7 5.01 -10.27 19.36
N SER A 8 3.77 -10.47 19.82
CA SER A 8 3.19 -9.87 21.04
C SER A 8 1.87 -10.56 21.39
N TRP A 9 1.90 -11.83 21.85
CA TRP A 9 0.67 -12.64 21.98
C TRP A 9 0.53 -13.57 23.20
N ILE A 10 1.28 -13.41 24.30
CA ILE A 10 1.14 -14.33 25.47
C ILE A 10 0.58 -13.68 26.76
N ALA A 11 0.10 -12.43 26.73
CA ALA A 11 -0.43 -11.78 27.96
C ALA A 11 -1.95 -11.47 28.00
N MET A 12 -2.77 -11.96 27.07
CA MET A 12 -4.16 -11.49 26.95
C MET A 12 -5.19 -12.61 26.74
N VAL A 13 -5.39 -13.48 27.74
CA VAL A 13 -6.45 -14.52 27.68
C VAL A 13 -7.38 -14.57 28.91
N MET A 14 -7.17 -13.79 29.98
CA MET A 14 -8.05 -13.87 31.17
C MET A 14 -8.47 -12.51 31.74
N THR A 15 -9.26 -11.72 31.02
CA THR A 15 -10.26 -10.80 31.65
C THR A 15 -11.26 -10.27 30.61
N LEU A 16 -12.23 -11.10 30.28
CA LEU A 16 -13.55 -10.67 29.79
C LEU A 16 -14.42 -10.46 31.04
N LEU A 17 -15.15 -9.33 31.09
CA LEU A 17 -15.99 -8.81 32.21
C LEU A 17 -15.31 -7.77 33.14
N ALA A 18 -14.85 -6.66 32.56
CA ALA A 18 -14.78 -5.34 33.21
C ALA A 18 -14.70 -4.24 32.13
N GLY A 19 -15.78 -4.10 31.36
CA GLY A 19 -15.91 -3.07 30.34
C GLY A 19 -16.31 -1.74 30.97
N ALA A 20 -15.33 -0.87 31.21
CA ALA A 20 -15.43 0.60 31.22
C ALA A 20 -14.10 1.27 31.64
N ASP A 21 -13.28 0.63 32.48
CA ASP A 21 -12.10 1.29 33.10
C ASP A 21 -10.72 0.92 32.51
N ARG A 22 -10.66 0.05 31.49
CA ARG A 22 -9.38 -0.37 30.88
C ARG A 22 -8.86 0.48 29.70
N ALA A 23 -9.61 1.48 29.25
CA ALA A 23 -9.13 2.43 28.22
C ALA A 23 -8.03 3.39 28.74
N ARG A 24 -7.69 3.33 30.04
CA ARG A 24 -6.76 4.25 30.71
C ARG A 24 -5.34 3.72 30.92
N ALA A 25 -5.02 2.49 30.49
CA ALA A 25 -3.81 1.79 30.93
C ALA A 25 -2.56 1.86 30.00
N ASP A 26 -2.56 2.68 28.94
CA ASP A 26 -1.33 3.07 28.19
C ASP A 26 -1.56 4.42 27.47
N GLY A 27 -1.79 5.50 28.22
CA GLY A 27 -2.06 6.83 27.64
C GLY A 27 -0.93 7.34 26.73
N ALA A 28 -1.27 8.14 25.72
CA ALA A 28 -0.28 8.82 24.88
C ALA A 28 0.63 9.71 25.75
N PRO A 29 1.97 9.72 25.54
CA PRO A 29 2.88 10.46 26.39
C PRO A 29 2.78 11.97 26.13
N GLU A 30 3.00 12.78 27.18
CA GLU A 30 3.05 14.25 27.11
C GLU A 30 4.42 14.74 27.61
N ALA A 31 5.02 15.69 26.89
CA ALA A 31 6.24 16.37 27.30
C ALA A 31 6.02 17.89 27.40
N ARG A 32 6.46 18.48 28.51
CA ARG A 32 6.38 19.92 28.78
C ARG A 32 7.71 20.58 28.45
N VAL A 33 7.70 21.44 27.43
CA VAL A 33 8.89 22.02 26.79
C VAL A 33 9.14 23.43 27.38
N PRO A 34 10.24 23.63 28.12
CA PRO A 34 10.56 24.90 28.78
C PRO A 34 11.11 25.97 27.82
N CYS A 35 11.03 27.23 28.24
CA CYS A 35 11.72 28.34 27.58
C CYS A 35 13.22 28.24 27.82
N ALA A 36 14.04 28.53 26.81
CA ALA A 36 15.49 28.50 26.93
C ALA A 36 16.01 29.60 27.88
N THR A 37 16.90 29.20 28.79
CA THR A 37 17.60 30.09 29.75
C THR A 37 19.01 30.45 29.28
N ALA A 38 19.57 29.66 28.37
CA ALA A 38 20.85 29.88 27.71
C ALA A 38 20.70 29.76 26.19
N THR A 39 21.46 30.58 25.47
CA THR A 39 21.58 30.53 24.00
C THR A 39 22.25 29.22 23.58
N VAL A 40 21.72 28.59 22.54
CA VAL A 40 22.29 27.37 21.95
C VAL A 40 23.02 27.74 20.66
N GLU A 41 24.31 27.42 20.60
CA GLU A 41 25.09 27.47 19.36
C GLU A 41 24.90 26.15 18.60
N LEU A 42 24.52 26.20 17.31
CA LEU A 42 24.33 24.98 16.51
C LEU A 42 25.67 24.45 15.99
N ASP A 43 26.51 23.95 16.88
CA ASP A 43 27.83 23.39 16.58
C ASP A 43 27.85 21.85 16.57
N GLY A 44 26.70 21.24 16.86
CA GLY A 44 26.47 19.81 16.91
C GLY A 44 26.83 19.19 18.26
N ARG A 45 27.07 19.97 19.33
CA ARG A 45 27.40 19.47 20.67
C ARG A 45 26.24 19.63 21.63
N VAL A 46 25.79 18.53 22.20
CA VAL A 46 24.79 18.57 23.29
C VAL A 46 25.53 18.59 24.63
N THR A 47 25.82 19.79 25.15
CA THR A 47 26.53 20.01 26.41
C THR A 47 25.58 20.32 27.59
N ASP A 48 25.98 19.98 28.82
CA ASP A 48 25.18 20.28 30.00
C ASP A 48 25.02 21.80 30.24
N ALA A 49 26.02 22.59 29.84
CA ALA A 49 25.98 24.06 29.96
C ALA A 49 24.83 24.66 29.14
N GLU A 50 24.56 24.10 27.96
CA GLU A 50 23.52 24.59 27.06
C GLU A 50 22.18 23.88 27.24
N TRP A 51 22.15 22.61 27.68
CA TRP A 51 20.94 21.77 27.62
C TRP A 51 20.40 21.28 28.97
N SER A 52 21.00 21.66 30.11
CA SER A 52 20.54 21.25 31.45
C SER A 52 19.14 21.76 31.84
N ASP A 53 18.70 22.84 31.19
CA ASP A 53 17.38 23.44 31.36
C ASP A 53 16.29 22.83 30.47
N ALA A 54 16.65 21.93 29.54
CA ALA A 54 15.74 21.34 28.58
C ALA A 54 14.85 20.24 29.20
N ALA A 55 13.71 20.01 28.56
CA ALA A 55 12.94 18.79 28.79
C ALA A 55 13.71 17.58 28.23
N VAL A 56 13.73 16.47 28.97
CA VAL A 56 14.46 15.25 28.58
C VAL A 56 13.48 14.13 28.32
N VAL A 57 13.50 13.59 27.10
CA VAL A 57 12.74 12.42 26.67
C VAL A 57 13.70 11.30 26.28
N SER A 58 13.48 10.08 26.77
CA SER A 58 14.38 8.96 26.51
C SER A 58 13.75 7.56 26.49
N ASP A 59 12.45 7.40 26.75
CA ASP A 59 11.76 6.09 26.68
C ASP A 59 11.36 5.74 25.24
N LEU A 60 12.34 5.60 24.36
CA LEU A 60 12.09 5.18 22.97
C LEU A 60 11.91 3.67 22.89
N ARG A 61 10.79 3.24 22.32
CA ARG A 61 10.44 1.82 22.17
C ARG A 61 10.46 1.37 20.72
N LEU A 62 10.92 0.14 20.48
CA LEU A 62 10.85 -0.50 19.16
C LEU A 62 9.39 -0.62 18.74
N ARG A 63 9.12 -0.29 17.47
CA ARG A 63 7.78 -0.19 16.91
C ARG A 63 6.92 -1.42 17.21
N GLY A 64 5.77 -1.20 17.84
CA GLY A 64 4.77 -2.25 18.12
C GLY A 64 5.14 -3.18 19.28
N THR A 65 6.20 -2.88 20.02
CA THR A 65 6.69 -3.71 21.14
C THR A 65 6.82 -2.89 22.42
N LYS A 66 7.05 -3.58 23.54
CA LYS A 66 7.45 -2.93 24.81
C LYS A 66 8.98 -2.79 24.95
N GLN A 67 9.74 -3.33 24.00
CA GLN A 67 11.19 -3.34 24.06
C GLN A 67 11.75 -1.94 23.82
N ARG A 68 12.67 -1.50 24.67
CA ARG A 68 13.40 -0.23 24.50
C ARG A 68 14.48 -0.37 23.44
N LEU A 69 14.76 0.72 22.71
CA LEU A 69 15.89 0.77 21.79
C LEU A 69 17.21 0.64 22.56
N GLN A 70 18.11 -0.18 22.03
CA GLN A 70 19.50 -0.25 22.49
C GLN A 70 20.45 -0.10 21.29
N PRO A 71 21.53 0.71 21.40
CA PRO A 71 21.85 1.58 22.52
C PRO A 71 20.87 2.77 22.65
N ARG A 72 20.76 3.34 23.86
CA ARG A 72 19.77 4.38 24.21
C ARG A 72 19.95 5.68 23.39
N THR A 73 18.90 6.46 23.28
CA THR A 73 18.92 7.83 22.71
C THR A 73 18.19 8.79 23.65
N ARG A 74 18.71 10.01 23.83
CA ARG A 74 18.09 11.07 24.64
C ARG A 74 17.78 12.28 23.76
N PHE A 75 16.55 12.76 23.83
CA PHE A 75 16.10 14.01 23.24
C PHE A 75 16.03 15.09 24.32
N TYR A 76 16.51 16.28 24.00
CA TYR A 76 16.51 17.49 24.80
C TYR A 76 15.68 18.53 24.06
N LEU A 77 14.58 18.99 24.65
CA LEU A 77 13.64 19.92 24.02
C LEU A 77 13.52 21.20 24.83
N LYS A 78 13.69 22.34 24.19
CA LYS A 78 13.35 23.67 24.73
C LYS A 78 12.91 24.59 23.61
N HIS A 79 12.37 25.76 23.92
CA HIS A 79 11.98 26.73 22.90
C HIS A 79 12.57 28.11 23.18
N GLU A 80 12.81 28.86 22.12
CA GLU A 80 13.31 30.23 22.19
C GLU A 80 12.66 31.03 21.06
N ASN A 81 12.08 32.19 21.39
CA ASN A 81 11.35 33.03 20.43
C ASN A 81 10.27 32.21 19.70
N ASN A 82 10.31 32.19 18.36
CA ASN A 82 9.40 31.40 17.52
C ASN A 82 10.03 30.08 16.99
N HIS A 83 10.95 29.48 17.77
CA HIS A 83 11.65 28.24 17.39
C HIS A 83 11.56 27.17 18.48
N LEU A 84 11.45 25.92 18.05
CA LEU A 84 11.75 24.74 18.85
C LEU A 84 13.23 24.39 18.68
N LEU A 85 13.94 24.28 19.79
CA LEU A 85 15.32 23.81 19.86
C LEU A 85 15.33 22.35 20.31
N VAL A 86 16.04 21.51 19.56
CA VAL A 86 16.10 20.06 19.78
C VAL A 86 17.56 19.61 19.81
N GLY A 87 18.02 19.12 20.95
CA GLY A 87 19.29 18.43 21.10
C GLY A 87 19.03 16.93 21.15
N VAL A 88 19.87 16.12 20.52
CA VAL A 88 19.75 14.67 20.54
C VAL A 88 21.11 14.05 20.79
N ARG A 89 21.19 13.13 21.75
CA ARG A 89 22.37 12.32 22.00
C ARG A 89 22.02 10.85 21.78
N CYS A 90 22.58 10.28 20.72
CA CYS A 90 22.44 8.88 20.35
C CYS A 90 23.68 8.14 20.85
N PHE A 91 23.54 7.32 21.90
CA PHE A 91 24.65 6.49 22.36
C PHE A 91 24.96 5.40 21.33
N GLU A 92 26.21 5.00 21.22
CA GLU A 92 26.63 3.96 20.29
C GLU A 92 27.82 3.18 20.86
N ARG A 93 27.68 1.86 20.94
CA ARG A 93 28.75 0.97 21.48
C ARG A 93 29.55 0.33 20.36
N ASP A 94 28.95 0.20 19.19
CA ASP A 94 29.60 -0.40 18.03
C ASP A 94 30.35 0.69 17.24
N PRO A 95 31.69 0.60 17.11
CA PRO A 95 32.47 1.57 16.36
C PRO A 95 32.13 1.64 14.87
N ALA A 96 31.43 0.64 14.32
CA ALA A 96 30.91 0.67 12.95
C ALA A 96 29.76 1.68 12.78
N TYR A 97 29.17 2.18 13.88
CA TYR A 97 28.03 3.08 13.87
C TYR A 97 28.41 4.51 14.39
N PRO A 98 27.60 5.54 14.07
CA PRO A 98 26.50 5.51 13.11
C PRO A 98 27.00 5.24 11.69
N ARG A 99 26.10 4.83 10.80
CA ARG A 99 26.34 4.74 9.35
C ARG A 99 25.30 5.61 8.66
N ALA A 100 25.79 6.61 7.96
CA ALA A 100 24.99 7.57 7.22
C ALA A 100 25.81 8.15 6.08
N SER A 101 25.12 8.54 5.01
CA SER A 101 25.72 9.19 3.83
C SER A 101 25.19 10.62 3.69
N ARG A 102 25.92 11.51 3.02
CA ARG A 102 25.32 12.78 2.60
C ARG A 102 24.25 12.48 1.55
N ARG A 103 23.08 13.07 1.75
CA ARG A 103 21.85 12.89 0.98
C ARG A 103 21.19 14.23 0.69
N ASP A 104 20.45 14.29 -0.42
CA ASP A 104 19.65 15.45 -0.78
C ASP A 104 18.41 15.58 0.11
N PRO A 105 17.81 16.79 0.25
CA PRO A 105 16.61 16.99 1.06
C PRO A 105 15.41 16.12 0.68
N THR A 106 15.37 15.63 -0.56
CA THR A 106 14.30 14.79 -1.07
C THR A 106 14.55 13.29 -0.93
N ASP A 107 15.74 12.90 -0.46
CA ASP A 107 16.09 11.51 -0.25
C ASP A 107 15.50 10.95 1.05
N LEU A 108 15.48 9.63 1.18
CA LEU A 108 15.02 8.96 2.39
C LEU A 108 16.13 8.90 3.45
N LEU A 109 16.22 9.91 4.31
CA LEU A 109 17.23 9.95 5.38
C LEU A 109 17.05 8.86 6.43
N THR A 110 15.84 8.31 6.58
CA THR A 110 15.54 7.21 7.52
C THR A 110 16.08 5.85 7.06
N ALA A 111 16.74 5.79 5.89
CA ALA A 111 17.55 4.67 5.46
C ALA A 111 18.94 4.63 6.14
N ASP A 112 19.33 5.72 6.82
CA ASP A 112 20.58 5.84 7.55
C ASP A 112 20.32 5.85 9.07
N ASP A 113 21.40 5.92 9.85
CA ASP A 113 21.32 6.38 11.23
C ASP A 113 20.81 7.83 11.27
N ALA A 114 19.56 7.98 11.72
CA ALA A 114 18.87 9.26 11.72
C ALA A 114 17.99 9.47 12.96
N VAL A 115 17.67 10.73 13.20
CA VAL A 115 16.71 11.19 14.19
C VAL A 115 15.63 12.03 13.51
N GLN A 116 14.40 11.95 14.01
CA GLN A 116 13.28 12.70 13.46
C GLN A 116 12.41 13.29 14.56
N VAL A 117 11.98 14.52 14.35
CA VAL A 117 11.02 15.24 15.19
C VAL A 117 9.77 15.48 14.36
N ILE A 118 8.62 15.05 14.87
CA ILE A 118 7.31 15.26 14.24
C ILE A 118 6.54 16.31 15.03
N ILE A 119 5.96 17.28 14.33
CA ILE A 119 5.09 18.31 14.89
C ILE A 119 3.81 18.35 14.06
N GLY A 120 2.66 18.26 14.71
CA GLY A 120 1.35 18.25 14.08
C GLY A 120 0.33 19.14 14.78
N THR A 121 -0.64 19.60 14.00
CA THR A 121 -1.74 20.45 14.42
C THR A 121 -3.06 19.84 13.98
N ALA A 122 -4.07 19.87 14.85
CA ALA A 122 -5.43 19.55 14.45
C ALA A 122 -6.06 20.75 13.73
N ASN A 123 -6.84 20.48 12.70
CA ASN A 123 -7.74 21.47 12.12
C ASN A 123 -9.03 21.45 12.93
N ARG A 124 -9.37 22.56 13.60
CA ARG A 124 -10.58 22.67 14.44
C ARG A 124 -11.89 22.46 13.67
N LEU A 125 -11.84 22.55 12.34
CA LEU A 125 -12.97 22.34 11.44
C LEU A 125 -13.00 20.92 10.85
N ALA A 126 -12.03 20.08 11.19
CA ALA A 126 -12.02 18.71 10.72
C ALA A 126 -12.97 17.83 11.53
N VAL A 127 -13.94 17.22 10.86
CA VAL A 127 -14.71 16.10 11.43
C VAL A 127 -13.79 14.89 11.59
N ALA A 128 -13.96 14.18 12.71
CA ALA A 128 -13.19 12.99 13.06
C ALA A 128 -13.13 11.99 11.87
N PRO A 129 -12.00 11.31 11.66
CA PRO A 129 -11.88 10.29 10.63
C PRO A 129 -12.97 9.22 10.76
N GLU A 130 -13.44 8.68 9.63
CA GLU A 130 -14.32 7.52 9.64
C GLU A 130 -13.61 6.33 10.34
N ILE A 131 -14.39 5.51 11.04
CA ILE A 131 -13.88 4.30 11.69
C ILE A 131 -13.60 3.27 10.59
N LEU A 132 -12.34 2.84 10.48
CA LEU A 132 -11.95 1.82 9.52
C LEU A 132 -12.53 0.46 9.93
N LYS A 133 -13.21 -0.22 9.00
CA LYS A 133 -13.86 -1.53 9.24
C LYS A 133 -13.10 -2.73 8.64
N VAL A 134 -11.86 -2.52 8.21
CA VAL A 134 -11.03 -3.50 7.51
C VAL A 134 -9.64 -3.63 8.18
N GLY A 135 -8.90 -4.70 7.85
CA GLY A 135 -7.54 -4.96 8.34
C GLY A 135 -7.48 -6.04 9.43
N GLY A 136 -8.43 -6.08 10.37
CA GLY A 136 -8.59 -7.19 11.34
C GLY A 136 -7.44 -7.46 12.30
N TYR A 137 -6.42 -6.60 12.31
CA TYR A 137 -5.33 -6.59 13.29
C TYR A 137 -5.42 -5.34 14.19
N PRO A 138 -4.84 -5.39 15.42
CA PRO A 138 -4.89 -4.28 16.37
C PRO A 138 -4.35 -2.98 15.75
N GLY A 139 -5.00 -1.84 16.00
CA GLY A 139 -4.63 -0.55 15.39
C GLY A 139 -5.40 -0.21 14.11
N ALA A 140 -6.03 -1.17 13.45
CA ALA A 140 -6.70 -0.96 12.17
C ALA A 140 -8.23 -1.01 12.28
N MET A 141 -8.81 -2.14 12.70
CA MET A 141 -10.27 -2.31 12.70
C MET A 141 -10.92 -1.64 13.91
N ASP A 142 -12.05 -0.98 13.68
CA ASP A 142 -12.89 -0.32 14.68
C ASP A 142 -12.17 0.82 15.47
N GLU A 143 -11.02 1.28 15.00
CA GLU A 143 -10.26 2.40 15.57
C GLU A 143 -10.52 3.72 14.83
N ARG A 144 -10.47 4.84 15.57
CA ARG A 144 -10.52 6.20 14.99
C ARG A 144 -9.11 6.62 14.60
N GLY A 145 -8.96 7.16 13.38
CA GLY A 145 -7.70 7.77 12.94
C GLY A 145 -7.22 8.91 13.87
N PRO A 146 -5.92 9.26 13.86
CA PRO A 146 -5.32 10.24 14.74
C PRO A 146 -5.83 11.64 14.40
N ARG A 147 -5.72 12.54 15.38
CA ARG A 147 -6.30 13.88 15.32
C ARG A 147 -5.53 14.97 14.54
N PRO A 148 -4.20 14.91 14.26
CA PRO A 148 -3.60 15.97 13.45
C PRO A 148 -3.90 15.77 11.96
N ASP A 149 -4.62 16.73 11.38
CA ASP A 149 -4.87 16.81 9.92
C ASP A 149 -3.62 17.21 9.13
N HIS A 150 -2.70 17.90 9.81
CA HIS A 150 -1.46 18.41 9.25
C HIS A 150 -0.31 18.07 10.20
N TYR A 151 0.73 17.42 9.69
CA TYR A 151 1.96 17.23 10.43
C TYR A 151 3.20 17.27 9.54
N TYR A 152 4.31 17.67 10.15
CA TYR A 152 5.61 17.81 9.52
C TYR A 152 6.61 16.95 10.25
N ALA A 153 7.49 16.28 9.48
CA ALA A 153 8.60 15.54 10.05
C ALA A 153 9.92 16.19 9.63
N PHE A 154 10.73 16.55 10.62
CA PHE A 154 12.05 17.15 10.48
C PHE A 154 13.08 16.07 10.78
N THR A 155 13.86 15.67 9.78
CA THR A 155 14.79 14.53 9.89
C THR A 155 16.21 14.98 9.66
N VAL A 156 17.12 14.51 10.52
CA VAL A 156 18.57 14.70 10.38
C VAL A 156 19.26 13.35 10.48
N ASN A 157 20.12 13.02 9.52
CA ASN A 157 20.96 11.83 9.61
C ASN A 157 22.33 12.16 10.24
N ALA A 158 23.08 11.13 10.62
CA ALA A 158 24.39 11.30 11.25
C ALA A 158 25.46 11.94 10.34
N ALA A 159 25.19 12.09 9.04
CA ALA A 159 26.03 12.83 8.10
C ALA A 159 25.69 14.33 8.01
N GLY A 160 24.67 14.79 8.75
CA GLY A 160 24.23 16.19 8.77
C GLY A 160 23.28 16.59 7.63
N SER A 161 22.79 15.63 6.84
CA SER A 161 21.73 15.91 5.86
C SER A 161 20.42 16.20 6.56
N ARG A 162 19.59 17.04 5.93
CA ARG A 162 18.31 17.52 6.46
C ARG A 162 17.20 17.27 5.46
N SER A 163 16.08 16.73 5.92
CA SER A 163 14.86 16.62 5.11
C SER A 163 13.64 17.06 5.90
N ARG A 164 12.62 17.53 5.18
CA ARG A 164 11.30 17.87 5.74
C ARG A 164 10.22 17.18 4.93
N THR A 165 9.27 16.54 5.61
CA THR A 165 8.07 15.99 4.98
C THR A 165 6.81 16.66 5.54
N TYR A 166 5.74 16.65 4.77
CA TYR A 166 4.41 17.09 5.15
C TYR A 166 3.41 15.97 4.87
N ASN A 167 2.73 15.48 5.91
CA ASN A 167 1.84 14.32 5.85
C ASN A 167 2.49 13.12 5.10
N GLU A 168 3.75 12.83 5.43
CA GLU A 168 4.62 11.82 4.77
C GLU A 168 5.07 12.14 3.33
N GLY A 169 4.57 13.22 2.72
CA GLY A 169 5.00 13.71 1.42
C GLY A 169 6.31 14.50 1.51
N THR A 170 7.28 14.22 0.66
CA THR A 170 8.59 14.87 0.68
C THR A 170 8.53 16.32 0.19
N LEU A 171 9.29 17.22 0.84
CA LEU A 171 9.45 18.62 0.44
C LEU A 171 10.89 18.91 0.01
N ARG A 172 11.07 19.78 -0.99
CA ARG A 172 12.39 20.15 -1.52
C ARG A 172 13.24 20.99 -0.56
N ARG A 173 12.59 21.79 0.27
CA ARG A 173 13.25 22.71 1.19
C ARG A 173 13.07 22.23 2.64
N PRO A 174 14.17 21.96 3.36
CA PRO A 174 14.11 21.57 4.77
C PRO A 174 13.48 22.64 5.66
N LEU A 175 13.80 23.93 5.46
CA LEU A 175 13.34 25.07 6.28
C LEU A 175 13.63 24.95 7.79
N PHE A 176 14.75 24.33 8.16
CA PHE A 176 15.28 24.33 9.53
C PHE A 176 16.81 24.24 9.52
N GLU A 177 17.45 24.69 10.59
CA GLU A 177 18.89 24.57 10.79
C GLU A 177 19.20 23.34 11.62
N ALA A 178 20.31 22.66 11.32
CA ALA A 178 20.79 21.56 12.14
C ALA A 178 22.29 21.35 11.98
N ALA A 179 22.91 20.79 13.01
CA ALA A 179 24.29 20.34 13.03
C ALA A 179 24.35 18.93 13.62
N ALA A 180 25.18 18.05 13.05
CA ALA A 180 25.40 16.70 13.55
C ALA A 180 26.90 16.47 13.78
N ARG A 181 27.26 15.77 14.86
CA ARG A 181 28.66 15.52 15.22
C ARG A 181 28.83 14.11 15.77
N ARG A 182 29.92 13.43 15.39
CA ARG A 182 30.35 12.20 16.04
C ARG A 182 31.21 12.52 17.27
N THR A 183 31.02 11.74 18.33
CA THR A 183 31.82 11.79 19.55
C THR A 183 32.27 10.38 19.91
N GLU A 184 33.15 10.23 20.90
CA GLU A 184 33.49 8.90 21.41
C GLU A 184 32.25 8.24 22.04
N GLY A 185 31.90 7.04 21.57
CA GLY A 185 30.75 6.25 22.07
C GLY A 185 29.36 6.84 21.83
N ALA A 186 29.22 7.87 20.98
CA ALA A 186 27.95 8.49 20.65
C ALA A 186 28.01 9.35 19.39
N TRP A 187 26.85 9.81 18.93
CA TRP A 187 26.75 10.94 18.00
C TRP A 187 25.61 11.85 18.43
N THR A 188 25.74 13.13 18.12
CA THR A 188 24.84 14.19 18.57
C THR A 188 24.26 14.96 17.40
N VAL A 189 23.05 15.48 17.59
CA VAL A 189 22.35 16.36 16.66
C VAL A 189 21.80 17.54 17.42
N GLU A 190 21.90 18.73 16.84
CA GLU A 190 21.17 19.92 17.28
C GLU A 190 20.31 20.42 16.13
N MET A 191 19.07 20.81 16.42
CA MET A 191 18.12 21.37 15.46
C MET A 191 17.52 22.66 16.00
N ARG A 192 17.33 23.64 15.11
CA ARG A 192 16.54 24.84 15.34
C ARG A 192 15.41 24.86 14.31
N ILE A 193 14.20 24.55 14.77
CA ILE A 193 13.00 24.37 13.95
C ILE A 193 12.07 25.57 14.15
N PRO A 194 11.89 26.44 13.14
CA PRO A 194 10.90 27.51 13.22
C PRO A 194 9.49 26.95 13.32
N PHE A 195 8.64 27.43 14.23
CA PHE A 195 7.23 26.99 14.31
C PHE A 195 6.47 27.23 13.01
N ALA A 196 6.76 28.34 12.31
CA ALA A 196 6.21 28.64 11.00
C ALA A 196 6.54 27.57 9.94
N SER A 197 7.67 26.86 10.07
CA SER A 197 8.03 25.76 9.16
C SER A 197 7.15 24.51 9.33
N ALA A 198 6.40 24.44 10.44
CA ALA A 198 5.38 23.44 10.76
C ALA A 198 3.94 24.00 10.68
N GLY A 199 3.76 25.22 10.16
CA GLY A 199 2.45 25.85 9.97
C GLY A 199 1.84 26.42 11.24
N ILE A 200 2.69 26.74 12.22
CA ILE A 200 2.29 27.28 13.53
C ILE A 200 2.72 28.74 13.60
N ASP A 201 1.74 29.65 13.65
CA ASP A 201 1.99 31.09 13.77
C ASP A 201 2.27 31.50 15.22
N GLU A 202 1.55 30.94 16.19
CA GLU A 202 1.73 31.18 17.63
C GLU A 202 1.74 29.85 18.44
N PRO A 203 2.81 29.55 19.20
CA PRO A 203 2.99 28.24 19.84
C PRO A 203 2.26 28.04 21.19
N THR A 204 1.43 28.98 21.64
CA THR A 204 1.12 29.14 23.09
C THR A 204 -0.30 28.81 23.57
N ALA A 205 -1.25 28.43 22.70
CA ALA A 205 -2.66 28.22 23.13
C ALA A 205 -3.07 26.75 23.39
N GLU A 206 -2.54 25.78 22.63
CA GLU A 206 -2.95 24.36 22.71
C GLU A 206 -1.76 23.41 22.63
N PRO A 207 -1.83 22.19 23.23
CA PRO A 207 -0.80 21.17 23.05
C PRO A 207 -0.61 20.81 21.58
N LEU A 208 0.65 20.76 21.12
CA LEU A 208 1.01 20.31 19.78
C LEU A 208 1.05 18.79 19.75
N TYR A 209 0.58 18.17 18.66
CA TYR A 209 0.81 16.73 18.45
C TYR A 209 2.28 16.53 18.09
N ALA A 210 2.90 15.48 18.62
CA ALA A 210 4.30 15.22 18.30
C ALA A 210 4.69 13.76 18.44
N ASN A 211 5.82 13.43 17.83
CA ASN A 211 6.52 12.19 18.09
C ASN A 211 8.02 12.39 17.82
N LEU A 212 8.85 11.55 18.42
CA LEU A 212 10.30 11.59 18.31
C LEU A 212 10.77 10.21 17.91
N TYR A 213 11.57 10.10 16.85
CA TYR A 213 12.05 8.82 16.34
C TYR A 213 13.56 8.76 16.24
N ARG A 214 14.10 7.57 16.52
CA ARG A 214 15.46 7.15 16.21
C ARG A 214 15.39 6.00 15.20
N PHE A 215 16.07 6.17 14.08
CA PHE A 215 16.21 5.14 13.03
C PHE A 215 17.62 4.59 13.09
N ARG A 216 17.81 3.33 13.49
CA ARG A 216 19.08 2.58 13.47
C ARG A 216 18.85 1.33 12.61
N PRO A 217 18.80 1.47 11.27
CA PRO A 217 18.30 0.43 10.38
C PRO A 217 18.94 -0.94 10.63
N PRO A 218 18.16 -2.04 10.60
CA PRO A 218 16.74 -2.11 10.24
C PRO A 218 15.77 -1.66 11.35
N GLU A 219 16.28 -1.27 12.53
CA GLU A 219 15.46 -0.91 13.67
C GLU A 219 14.97 0.54 13.61
N MET A 220 13.78 0.76 14.16
CA MET A 220 13.20 2.06 14.39
C MET A 220 12.53 2.07 15.77
N ALA A 221 12.81 3.10 16.54
CA ALA A 221 12.16 3.34 17.81
C ALA A 221 11.57 4.74 17.89
N GLY A 222 10.48 4.86 18.64
CA GLY A 222 9.74 6.11 18.80
C GLY A 222 9.34 6.36 20.24
N TRP A 223 9.06 7.61 20.57
CA TRP A 223 8.56 8.00 21.89
C TRP A 223 7.13 7.51 22.13
N HIS A 224 6.25 7.65 21.13
CA HIS A 224 4.98 6.94 21.07
C HIS A 224 5.04 5.92 19.92
N SER A 225 5.53 4.71 20.15
CA SER A 225 5.82 3.71 19.09
C SER A 225 4.91 2.48 19.13
N ARG A 226 3.59 2.69 19.09
CA ARG A 226 2.64 1.59 18.78
C ARG A 226 2.87 1.10 17.35
N SER A 227 2.32 -0.06 16.98
CA SER A 227 2.33 -0.49 15.57
C SER A 227 1.72 0.60 14.70
N PHE A 228 2.35 0.94 13.56
CA PHE A 228 1.84 1.90 12.59
C PHE A 228 2.36 1.58 11.18
N GLY A 229 1.59 1.95 10.15
CA GLY A 229 1.78 1.51 8.76
C GLY A 229 0.67 0.57 8.28
N GLY A 230 0.62 0.29 6.97
CA GLY A 230 -0.54 -0.38 6.37
C GLY A 230 -1.79 0.48 6.56
N TYR A 231 -2.85 -0.05 7.14
CA TYR A 231 -4.03 0.74 7.54
C TYR A 231 -3.92 1.41 8.94
N VAL A 232 -2.87 1.15 9.72
CA VAL A 232 -2.71 1.77 11.06
C VAL A 232 -2.06 3.14 10.93
N PRO A 233 -2.69 4.19 11.42
CA PRO A 233 -2.20 5.56 11.25
C PRO A 233 -1.03 5.89 12.19
N MET A 234 -0.34 7.00 11.91
CA MET A 234 0.81 7.44 12.69
C MET A 234 0.41 7.78 14.15
N PRO A 235 1.13 7.26 15.15
CA PRO A 235 0.89 7.56 16.55
C PRO A 235 1.49 8.92 16.96
N PHE A 236 0.82 9.61 17.88
CA PHE A 236 1.26 10.91 18.42
C PHE A 236 1.14 10.96 19.94
N GLY A 237 2.17 11.48 20.59
CA GLY A 237 2.09 12.09 21.91
C GLY A 237 1.78 13.60 21.79
N THR A 238 2.00 14.34 22.87
CA THR A 238 1.79 15.80 22.89
C THR A 238 2.98 16.58 23.44
N LEU A 239 3.29 17.73 22.83
CA LEU A 239 4.20 18.73 23.39
C LEU A 239 3.39 19.92 23.93
N ARG A 240 3.66 20.28 25.18
CA ARG A 240 3.11 21.49 25.81
C ARG A 240 4.21 22.54 25.93
N ILE A 241 4.10 23.63 25.18
CA ILE A 241 5.04 24.75 25.24
C ILE A 241 4.79 25.55 26.53
N LEU A 242 5.80 25.63 27.39
CA LEU A 242 5.70 26.33 28.68
C LEU A 242 6.07 27.80 28.52
N PRO A 243 5.34 28.75 29.14
CA PRO A 243 5.76 30.14 29.15
C PRO A 243 7.05 30.33 29.97
N LYS A 244 7.75 31.43 29.72
CA LYS A 244 8.93 31.84 30.52
C LYS A 244 8.58 31.93 32.00
N GLY A 245 9.45 31.43 32.88
CA GLY A 245 9.25 31.37 34.33
C GLY A 245 8.60 30.07 34.84
N ARG A 246 8.34 29.09 33.97
CA ARG A 246 7.78 27.77 34.31
C ARG A 246 8.77 26.63 34.03
N GLU A 247 10.06 26.92 33.92
CA GLU A 247 11.10 25.96 33.52
C GLU A 247 11.25 24.77 34.50
N SER A 248 10.82 24.93 35.75
CA SER A 248 10.75 23.87 36.75
C SER A 248 9.75 22.77 36.41
N ASP A 249 8.74 23.08 35.60
CA ASP A 249 7.65 22.14 35.25
C ASP A 249 7.99 21.24 34.06
N ARG A 250 9.21 21.36 33.53
CA ARG A 250 9.67 20.61 32.36
C ARG A 250 9.62 19.11 32.61
N THR A 251 9.39 18.36 31.54
CA THR A 251 9.45 16.90 31.61
C THR A 251 10.90 16.43 31.69
N VAL A 252 11.24 15.58 32.65
CA VAL A 252 12.53 14.88 32.71
C VAL A 252 12.26 13.40 32.93
N GLU A 253 12.37 12.61 31.87
CA GLU A 253 12.22 11.15 31.95
C GLU A 253 13.48 10.52 32.53
N THR A 254 13.36 9.94 33.74
CA THR A 254 14.39 9.09 34.33
C THR A 254 14.09 7.64 33.99
N ILE A 255 15.08 6.94 33.46
CA ILE A 255 14.99 5.52 33.11
C ILE A 255 16.18 4.83 33.75
N ASP A 256 15.89 3.86 34.61
CA ASP A 256 16.89 2.98 35.22
C ASP A 256 17.61 2.14 34.15
N ASP A 257 18.90 1.91 34.33
CA ASP A 257 19.75 1.16 33.40
C ASP A 257 19.48 -0.36 33.42
N GLU A 258 18.49 -0.82 34.19
CA GLU A 258 18.10 -2.21 34.21
C GLU A 258 17.56 -2.67 32.86
N ILE A 259 18.23 -3.69 32.34
CA ILE A 259 17.79 -4.50 31.22
C ILE A 259 16.44 -5.07 31.63
N ALA A 260 15.36 -4.66 30.97
CA ALA A 260 14.14 -5.44 31.01
C ALA A 260 14.44 -6.77 30.29
N GLU A 261 14.82 -7.79 31.05
CA GLU A 261 14.74 -9.17 30.61
C GLU A 261 13.27 -9.41 30.22
N ASP A 262 13.01 -9.62 28.94
CA ASP A 262 11.67 -10.00 28.53
C ASP A 262 11.42 -11.44 28.95
N SER A 263 10.51 -11.57 29.92
CA SER A 263 9.81 -12.76 30.40
C SER A 263 10.65 -13.85 31.07
N ALA A 264 10.33 -14.10 32.35
CA ALA A 264 10.56 -15.38 32.99
C ALA A 264 10.24 -16.52 32.01
N ALA A 265 11.14 -17.49 31.89
CA ALA A 265 11.01 -18.58 30.94
C ALA A 265 9.61 -19.23 31.06
N PRO A 266 8.87 -19.39 29.94
CA PRO A 266 7.47 -19.77 30.01
C PRO A 266 7.32 -21.11 30.74
N PRO A 267 6.29 -21.30 31.58
CA PRO A 267 5.98 -22.61 32.11
C PRO A 267 5.79 -23.60 30.95
N LEU A 268 6.05 -24.89 31.20
CA LEU A 268 5.81 -25.93 30.20
C LEU A 268 4.37 -25.84 29.70
N SER A 269 4.19 -25.64 28.40
CA SER A 269 2.90 -25.58 27.71
C SER A 269 2.95 -26.52 26.52
N VAL A 270 1.94 -27.39 26.43
CA VAL A 270 1.77 -28.37 25.37
C VAL A 270 0.46 -28.09 24.66
N LYS A 271 0.48 -28.15 23.32
CA LYS A 271 -0.71 -28.11 22.47
C LYS A 271 -0.70 -29.33 21.56
N LEU A 272 -1.41 -30.39 21.97
CA LEU A 272 -1.61 -31.61 21.19
C LEU A 272 -2.93 -31.51 20.41
N GLY A 273 -2.91 -31.79 19.10
CA GLY A 273 -4.09 -31.70 18.24
C GLY A 273 -4.17 -32.79 17.17
N TRP A 274 -5.39 -33.22 16.90
CA TRP A 274 -5.75 -34.11 15.78
C TRP A 274 -6.33 -33.29 14.62
N TYR A 275 -5.79 -33.51 13.43
CA TYR A 275 -6.14 -32.83 12.19
C TYR A 275 -6.67 -33.89 11.21
N PRO A 276 -7.98 -34.18 11.22
CA PRO A 276 -8.55 -35.33 10.53
C PRO A 276 -8.53 -35.24 9.00
N LEU A 277 -8.61 -34.06 8.37
CA LEU A 277 -8.49 -33.94 6.92
C LEU A 277 -7.06 -34.22 6.45
N ALA A 278 -6.07 -33.68 7.16
CA ALA A 278 -4.65 -33.93 6.92
C ALA A 278 -4.17 -35.31 7.40
N ARG A 279 -4.99 -36.00 8.21
CA ARG A 279 -4.65 -37.21 8.97
C ARG A 279 -3.35 -37.05 9.75
N ARG A 280 -3.25 -36.01 10.58
CA ARG A 280 -2.05 -35.72 11.38
C ARG A 280 -2.37 -35.52 12.84
N VAL A 281 -1.49 -36.05 13.70
CA VAL A 281 -1.40 -35.63 15.10
C VAL A 281 -0.16 -34.74 15.23
N ALA A 282 -0.31 -33.57 15.82
CA ALA A 282 0.83 -32.69 16.07
C ALA A 282 0.82 -32.15 17.48
N ALA A 283 2.01 -32.04 18.07
CA ALA A 283 2.22 -31.41 19.36
C ALA A 283 3.23 -30.26 19.24
N ASP A 284 2.82 -29.09 19.73
CA ASP A 284 3.72 -27.98 20.01
C ASP A 284 4.02 -27.94 21.51
N VAL A 285 5.31 -27.94 21.84
CA VAL A 285 5.81 -27.89 23.22
C VAL A 285 6.65 -26.63 23.37
N THR A 286 6.33 -25.82 24.37
CA THR A 286 7.13 -24.67 24.80
C THR A 286 7.46 -24.80 26.28
N GLY A 287 8.69 -24.55 26.72
CA GLY A 287 9.08 -24.64 28.12
C GLY A 287 10.28 -23.78 28.48
N PRO A 288 10.70 -23.80 29.76
CA PRO A 288 11.81 -22.98 30.21
C PRO A 288 13.16 -23.51 29.69
N LYS A 289 14.18 -22.63 29.58
CA LYS A 289 15.53 -22.99 29.08
C LYS A 289 16.15 -24.23 29.73
N ARG A 290 15.86 -24.50 31.01
CA ARG A 290 16.32 -25.72 31.71
C ARG A 290 15.82 -27.05 31.09
N LEU A 291 14.88 -26.98 30.15
CA LEU A 291 14.37 -28.12 29.39
C LEU A 291 14.97 -28.19 27.98
N GLU A 292 16.01 -27.41 27.69
CA GLU A 292 16.83 -27.60 26.48
C GLU A 292 17.27 -29.07 26.39
N GLU A 293 17.21 -29.64 25.18
CA GLU A 293 17.45 -31.07 24.92
C GLU A 293 16.44 -32.07 25.54
N ALA A 294 15.35 -31.61 26.19
CA ALA A 294 14.28 -32.50 26.60
C ALA A 294 13.72 -33.29 25.40
N ALA A 295 13.54 -34.60 25.58
CA ALA A 295 13.03 -35.50 24.55
C ALA A 295 11.50 -35.49 24.53
N ILE A 296 10.94 -35.41 23.32
CA ILE A 296 9.50 -35.42 23.08
C ILE A 296 9.18 -36.61 22.19
N SER A 297 8.22 -37.43 22.59
CA SER A 297 7.80 -38.63 21.86
C SER A 297 6.30 -38.57 21.61
N LEU A 298 5.89 -38.75 20.36
CA LEU A 298 4.49 -38.88 19.94
C LEU A 298 4.26 -40.29 19.36
N GLN A 299 3.29 -41.01 19.92
CA GLN A 299 3.08 -42.44 19.65
C GLN A 299 1.62 -42.74 19.33
N MET A 300 1.37 -43.66 18.40
CA MET A 300 0.04 -44.20 18.10
C MET A 300 0.19 -45.70 17.80
N LYS A 301 -0.75 -46.52 18.28
CA LYS A 301 -0.72 -47.97 18.04
C LYS A 301 -0.70 -48.28 16.54
N GLY A 302 0.28 -49.07 16.10
CA GLY A 302 0.42 -49.46 14.70
C GLY A 302 1.08 -48.42 13.79
N VAL A 303 1.49 -47.26 14.31
CA VAL A 303 2.21 -46.21 13.58
C VAL A 303 3.58 -45.98 14.23
N PRO A 304 4.68 -45.88 13.46
CA PRO A 304 6.00 -45.60 14.02
C PRO A 304 6.03 -44.31 14.85
N SER A 305 6.57 -44.39 16.06
CA SER A 305 6.71 -43.23 16.96
C SER A 305 7.57 -42.13 16.33
N LYS A 306 7.21 -40.89 16.62
CA LYS A 306 7.95 -39.70 16.18
C LYS A 306 8.57 -39.02 17.38
N HIS A 307 9.80 -38.57 17.21
CA HIS A 307 10.58 -37.95 18.26
C HIS A 307 11.06 -36.56 17.84
N ALA A 308 11.12 -35.64 18.79
CA ALA A 308 11.74 -34.33 18.66
C ALA A 308 12.52 -34.00 19.93
N ALA A 309 13.50 -33.12 19.83
CA ALA A 309 14.21 -32.55 20.97
C ALA A 309 13.81 -31.08 21.14
N MET A 310 13.77 -30.60 22.38
CA MET A 310 13.58 -29.19 22.69
C MET A 310 14.75 -28.37 22.13
N ALA A 311 14.44 -27.35 21.32
CA ALA A 311 15.44 -26.41 20.85
C ALA A 311 15.89 -25.45 21.97
N ALA A 312 17.02 -24.77 21.75
CA ALA A 312 17.62 -23.82 22.69
C ALA A 312 16.71 -22.63 23.06
N ASP A 313 15.73 -22.31 22.21
CA ASP A 313 14.71 -21.28 22.48
C ASP A 313 13.53 -21.80 23.34
N GLY A 314 13.62 -23.05 23.81
CA GLY A 314 12.62 -23.72 24.63
C GLY A 314 11.39 -24.15 23.85
N ARG A 315 11.48 -24.36 22.52
CA ARG A 315 10.36 -24.81 21.68
C ARG A 315 10.67 -26.12 20.96
N ALA A 316 9.64 -26.91 20.72
CA ALA A 316 9.71 -28.08 19.85
C ALA A 316 8.34 -28.41 19.24
N ARG A 317 8.38 -29.00 18.06
CA ARG A 317 7.21 -29.53 17.35
C ARG A 317 7.48 -30.98 16.97
N VAL A 318 6.51 -31.85 17.21
CA VAL A 318 6.50 -33.22 16.71
C VAL A 318 5.20 -33.46 15.94
N ILE A 319 5.31 -34.07 14.75
CA ILE A 319 4.18 -34.39 13.88
C ILE A 319 4.24 -35.88 13.54
N LEU A 320 3.10 -36.55 13.71
CA LEU A 320 2.88 -37.94 13.33
C LEU A 320 1.77 -37.99 12.26
N ASP A 321 2.15 -38.34 11.03
CA ASP A 321 1.21 -38.63 9.96
C ASP A 321 0.53 -39.99 10.25
N VAL A 322 -0.81 -40.02 10.17
CA VAL A 322 -1.64 -41.20 10.42
C VAL A 322 -1.99 -41.85 9.08
N PRO A 323 -1.42 -43.03 8.77
CA PRO A 323 -1.63 -43.68 7.48
C PRO A 323 -3.13 -43.89 7.15
N PRO A 324 -3.56 -43.79 5.88
CA PRO A 324 -4.95 -43.98 5.47
C PRO A 324 -5.58 -45.30 5.96
N GLU A 325 -4.78 -46.36 6.04
CA GLU A 325 -5.15 -47.71 6.47
C GLU A 325 -5.32 -47.88 7.99
N SER A 326 -4.92 -46.89 8.79
CA SER A 326 -5.11 -46.95 10.25
C SER A 326 -6.61 -46.92 10.62
N GLU A 327 -7.03 -47.86 11.48
CA GLU A 327 -8.39 -47.92 12.02
C GLU A 327 -8.66 -46.73 12.95
N LEU A 328 -9.82 -46.08 12.77
CA LEU A 328 -10.31 -44.99 13.61
C LEU A 328 -11.70 -45.38 14.17
N PRO A 329 -12.03 -45.03 15.43
CA PRO A 329 -11.27 -44.15 16.32
C PRO A 329 -10.03 -44.81 16.94
N ALA A 330 -9.02 -43.99 17.25
CA ALA A 330 -7.76 -44.40 17.89
C ALA A 330 -7.29 -43.36 18.91
N GLU A 331 -6.17 -43.61 19.58
CA GLU A 331 -5.53 -42.66 20.50
C GLU A 331 -4.06 -42.47 20.13
N ALA A 332 -3.58 -41.22 20.26
CA ALA A 332 -2.17 -40.89 20.19
C ALA A 332 -1.72 -40.27 21.52
N GLU A 333 -0.55 -40.69 22.00
CA GLU A 333 0.03 -40.25 23.27
C GLU A 333 1.30 -39.44 23.01
N LEU A 334 1.37 -38.25 23.62
CA LEU A 334 2.56 -37.43 23.72
C LEU A 334 3.21 -37.64 25.10
N VAL A 335 4.52 -37.82 25.10
CA VAL A 335 5.36 -37.89 26.31
C VAL A 335 6.51 -36.89 26.19
N VAL A 336 6.70 -36.06 27.21
CA VAL A 336 7.85 -35.14 27.32
C VAL A 336 8.73 -35.60 28.48
N THR A 337 10.02 -35.74 28.22
CA THR A 337 11.00 -36.33 29.12
C THR A 337 12.22 -35.41 29.25
N THR A 338 12.73 -35.19 30.47
CA THR A 338 13.96 -34.41 30.69
C THR A 338 15.19 -35.12 30.08
N PRO A 339 16.33 -34.42 29.89
CA PRO A 339 17.58 -35.06 29.47
C PRO A 339 18.00 -36.25 30.37
N GLU A 340 17.65 -36.21 31.66
CA GLU A 340 17.92 -37.29 32.62
C GLU A 340 16.93 -38.48 32.52
N GLY A 341 15.95 -38.42 31.61
CA GLY A 341 14.99 -39.51 31.40
C GLY A 341 13.71 -39.42 32.24
N ASN A 342 13.47 -38.34 32.98
CA ASN A 342 12.25 -38.19 33.81
C ASN A 342 11.07 -37.66 32.99
N VAL A 343 9.91 -38.34 33.03
CA VAL A 343 8.70 -37.86 32.37
C VAL A 343 8.13 -36.66 33.12
N ILE A 344 7.99 -35.54 32.42
CA ILE A 344 7.50 -34.26 32.98
C ILE A 344 6.12 -33.87 32.44
N HIS A 345 5.68 -34.46 31.33
CA HIS A 345 4.32 -34.28 30.80
C HIS A 345 3.87 -35.50 30.01
N ARG A 346 2.58 -35.81 30.09
CA ARG A 346 1.91 -36.84 29.30
C ARG A 346 0.53 -36.35 28.91
N GLU A 347 0.16 -36.51 27.65
CA GLU A 347 -1.12 -36.07 27.12
C GLU A 347 -1.61 -37.02 26.03
N VAL A 348 -2.91 -37.33 26.02
CA VAL A 348 -3.53 -38.23 25.04
C VAL A 348 -4.53 -37.44 24.21
N CYS A 349 -4.53 -37.69 22.90
CA CYS A 349 -5.48 -37.13 21.95
C CYS A 349 -6.30 -38.26 21.32
N ALA A 350 -7.62 -38.13 21.32
CA ALA A 350 -8.52 -39.04 20.62
C ALA A 350 -8.59 -38.68 19.13
N LEU A 351 -8.33 -39.66 18.28
CA LEU A 351 -8.38 -39.54 16.82
C LEU A 351 -9.73 -40.06 16.35
N THR A 352 -10.64 -39.15 16.00
CA THR A 352 -11.97 -39.48 15.50
C THR A 352 -12.01 -39.43 13.97
N PRO A 353 -12.77 -40.34 13.31
CA PRO A 353 -12.96 -40.27 11.86
C PRO A 353 -13.80 -39.05 11.48
N VAL A 354 -13.52 -38.46 10.32
CA VAL A 354 -14.34 -37.41 9.71
C VAL A 354 -14.76 -37.82 8.31
N GLU A 355 -15.96 -37.40 7.91
CA GLU A 355 -16.40 -37.49 6.52
C GLU A 355 -15.44 -36.68 5.63
N ARG A 356 -14.86 -37.34 4.64
CA ARG A 356 -13.91 -36.72 3.71
C ARG A 356 -14.67 -35.94 2.64
N PRO A 357 -14.51 -34.61 2.53
CA PRO A 357 -15.14 -33.84 1.48
C PRO A 357 -14.62 -34.23 0.09
N GLU A 358 -15.47 -34.19 -0.93
CA GLU A 358 -15.13 -34.57 -2.31
C GLU A 358 -13.98 -33.74 -2.90
N TRP A 359 -13.86 -32.48 -2.47
CA TRP A 359 -12.84 -31.55 -2.96
C TRP A 359 -11.45 -31.81 -2.38
N LEU A 360 -11.33 -32.55 -1.26
CA LEU A 360 -10.06 -32.72 -0.54
C LEU A 360 -9.05 -33.56 -1.31
N GLY A 361 -7.88 -32.98 -1.61
CA GLY A 361 -6.83 -33.61 -2.39
C GLY A 361 -7.13 -33.62 -3.90
N THR A 362 -7.98 -32.71 -4.38
CA THR A 362 -8.35 -32.59 -5.79
C THR A 362 -7.15 -32.64 -6.74
N GLU A 363 -7.30 -33.32 -7.88
CA GLU A 363 -6.30 -33.44 -8.95
C GLU A 363 -6.40 -32.31 -9.99
N VAL A 364 -7.36 -31.40 -9.83
CA VAL A 364 -7.64 -30.31 -10.78
C VAL A 364 -6.35 -29.57 -11.14
N ALA A 365 -6.08 -29.52 -12.45
CA ALA A 365 -4.96 -28.81 -13.07
C ALA A 365 -3.56 -29.15 -12.53
N LYS A 366 -3.33 -30.26 -11.83
CA LYS A 366 -2.00 -30.61 -11.29
C LYS A 366 -0.92 -30.76 -12.37
N GLN A 367 -1.29 -31.11 -13.60
CA GLN A 367 -0.37 -31.19 -14.72
C GLN A 367 0.36 -29.86 -15.01
N TYR A 368 -0.22 -28.70 -14.67
CA TYR A 368 0.41 -27.39 -14.88
C TYR A 368 1.49 -27.05 -13.85
N VAL A 369 1.66 -27.86 -12.81
CA VAL A 369 2.75 -27.67 -11.84
C VAL A 369 4.10 -27.98 -12.46
N ALA A 370 4.20 -29.05 -13.26
CA ALA A 370 5.48 -29.54 -13.78
C ALA A 370 5.45 -30.08 -15.23
N HIS A 371 4.27 -30.34 -15.80
CA HIS A 371 4.14 -31.09 -17.07
C HIS A 371 3.55 -30.28 -18.23
N ARG A 372 2.84 -29.19 -17.95
CA ARG A 372 2.27 -28.28 -18.94
C ARG A 372 2.60 -26.83 -18.62
N VAL A 373 2.69 -26.02 -19.67
CA VAL A 373 2.94 -24.58 -19.60
C VAL A 373 1.69 -23.83 -20.10
N PRO A 374 1.08 -22.95 -19.30
CA PRO A 374 -0.10 -22.19 -19.70
C PRO A 374 0.27 -20.92 -20.48
N LYS A 375 -0.57 -20.49 -21.44
CA LYS A 375 -0.40 -19.25 -22.21
C LYS A 375 -0.35 -18.01 -21.32
N PRO A 376 0.48 -16.99 -21.57
CA PRO A 376 1.18 -16.74 -22.82
C PRO A 376 2.54 -17.43 -22.90
N TRP A 377 2.99 -18.13 -21.84
CA TRP A 377 4.29 -18.77 -21.86
C TRP A 377 4.31 -20.01 -22.75
N THR A 378 5.50 -20.31 -23.23
CA THR A 378 5.83 -21.51 -23.98
C THR A 378 6.88 -22.32 -23.21
N PRO A 379 6.99 -23.64 -23.44
CA PRO A 379 8.03 -24.45 -22.80
C PRO A 379 9.43 -23.89 -23.08
N PRO A 380 10.28 -23.76 -22.04
CA PRO A 380 11.62 -23.20 -22.20
C PRO A 380 12.48 -24.08 -23.11
N THR A 381 13.29 -23.44 -23.95
CA THR A 381 14.26 -24.15 -24.81
C THR A 381 15.69 -23.82 -24.41
N VAL A 382 16.64 -24.71 -24.72
CA VAL A 382 18.06 -24.54 -24.36
C VAL A 382 18.93 -24.62 -25.61
N SER A 383 19.77 -23.62 -25.84
CA SER A 383 20.81 -23.65 -26.87
C SER A 383 22.13 -23.29 -26.20
N ASP A 384 23.10 -24.19 -26.22
CA ASP A 384 24.39 -24.02 -25.53
C ASP A 384 24.18 -23.69 -24.04
N ASN A 385 24.56 -22.49 -23.61
CA ASN A 385 24.39 -21.98 -22.26
C ASN A 385 23.21 -21.00 -22.11
N VAL A 386 22.32 -20.93 -23.10
CA VAL A 386 21.19 -19.99 -23.15
C VAL A 386 19.87 -20.73 -22.95
N VAL A 387 19.11 -20.32 -21.93
CA VAL A 387 17.70 -20.68 -21.72
C VAL A 387 16.82 -19.61 -22.38
N ARG A 388 16.05 -19.99 -23.39
CA ARG A 388 15.10 -19.10 -24.08
C ARG A 388 13.70 -19.30 -23.51
N LEU A 389 13.14 -18.20 -23.03
CA LEU A 389 11.77 -18.06 -22.57
C LEU A 389 10.98 -17.24 -23.61
N GLU A 390 9.66 -17.20 -23.48
CA GLU A 390 8.79 -16.41 -24.39
C GLU A 390 9.17 -14.92 -24.42
N HIS A 391 9.48 -14.35 -23.25
CA HIS A 391 9.71 -12.91 -23.06
C HIS A 391 11.17 -12.53 -22.81
N ALA A 392 12.07 -13.52 -22.64
CA ALA A 392 13.44 -13.29 -22.21
C ALA A 392 14.42 -14.37 -22.65
N ARG A 393 15.72 -14.03 -22.65
CA ARG A 393 16.85 -14.94 -22.84
C ARG A 393 17.76 -14.86 -21.63
N LEU A 394 17.99 -16.00 -20.99
CA LEU A 394 18.85 -16.14 -19.82
C LEU A 394 20.12 -16.89 -20.22
N THR A 395 21.25 -16.20 -20.26
CA THR A 395 22.55 -16.82 -20.51
C THR A 395 23.18 -17.14 -19.17
N PHE A 396 23.54 -18.41 -18.95
CA PHE A 396 24.26 -18.84 -17.76
C PHE A 396 25.76 -18.88 -18.05
N GLY A 397 26.54 -18.20 -17.22
CA GLY A 397 27.99 -18.25 -17.36
C GLY A 397 28.60 -19.43 -16.59
N SER A 398 29.91 -19.58 -16.69
CA SER A 398 30.67 -20.69 -16.09
C SER A 398 30.65 -20.78 -14.54
N HIS A 399 30.21 -19.73 -13.83
CA HIS A 399 30.03 -19.69 -12.38
C HIS A 399 28.59 -20.08 -11.94
N GLY A 400 27.74 -20.48 -12.90
CA GLY A 400 26.43 -21.06 -12.68
C GLY A 400 25.29 -20.08 -12.37
N PHE A 401 25.58 -18.78 -12.27
CA PHE A 401 24.58 -17.71 -12.28
C PHE A 401 24.39 -17.11 -13.68
N PHE A 402 23.39 -16.24 -13.78
CA PHE A 402 23.17 -15.43 -14.98
C PHE A 402 24.41 -14.61 -15.33
N GLU A 403 24.86 -14.74 -16.58
CA GLU A 403 25.84 -13.88 -17.24
C GLU A 403 25.15 -12.73 -17.97
N SER A 404 23.99 -13.00 -18.56
CA SER A 404 23.18 -12.03 -19.28
C SER A 404 21.70 -12.37 -19.12
N VAL A 405 20.88 -11.33 -19.00
CA VAL A 405 19.43 -11.41 -18.98
C VAL A 405 18.91 -10.34 -19.93
N SER A 406 18.41 -10.76 -21.09
CA SER A 406 17.94 -9.85 -22.13
C SER A 406 16.48 -10.09 -22.49
N GLY A 407 15.72 -9.00 -22.65
CA GLY A 407 14.31 -9.01 -23.06
C GLY A 407 13.93 -7.69 -23.74
N ALA A 408 12.63 -7.36 -23.80
CA ALA A 408 12.15 -6.11 -24.42
C ALA A 408 12.70 -4.83 -23.77
N ALA A 409 13.05 -4.88 -22.49
CA ALA A 409 13.70 -3.76 -21.77
C ALA A 409 15.21 -3.63 -22.04
N GLY A 410 15.79 -4.52 -22.85
CA GLY A 410 17.24 -4.60 -23.11
C GLY A 410 17.96 -5.55 -22.15
N GLU A 411 19.29 -5.38 -22.04
CA GLU A 411 20.14 -6.16 -21.13
C GLU A 411 20.02 -5.65 -19.69
N LEU A 412 19.69 -6.54 -18.76
CA LEU A 412 19.52 -6.24 -17.34
C LEU A 412 20.86 -6.18 -16.61
N LEU A 413 21.76 -7.13 -16.90
CA LEU A 413 23.00 -7.34 -16.14
C LEU A 413 24.18 -6.59 -16.75
N ALA A 414 25.10 -6.19 -15.87
CA ALA A 414 26.38 -5.59 -16.28
C ALA A 414 27.48 -6.65 -16.46
N GLY A 415 27.24 -7.88 -16.02
CA GLY A 415 28.15 -9.01 -16.12
C GLY A 415 27.61 -10.24 -15.38
N GLN A 416 28.51 -11.18 -15.11
CA GLN A 416 28.18 -12.43 -14.45
C GLN A 416 27.94 -12.27 -12.95
N GLY A 417 26.94 -12.99 -12.41
CA GLY A 417 26.79 -13.17 -10.97
C GLY A 417 27.92 -14.01 -10.35
N GLU A 418 28.31 -13.69 -9.13
CA GLU A 418 29.52 -14.22 -8.51
C GLU A 418 29.27 -14.75 -7.09
N ILE A 419 30.05 -15.76 -6.70
CA ILE A 419 30.11 -16.30 -5.35
C ILE A 419 31.42 -15.82 -4.73
N VAL A 420 31.32 -15.16 -3.58
CA VAL A 420 32.47 -14.68 -2.81
C VAL A 420 32.58 -15.53 -1.55
N LEU A 421 33.56 -16.43 -1.53
CA LEU A 421 33.89 -17.28 -0.38
C LEU A 421 35.23 -16.81 0.21
N ARG A 422 35.31 -16.67 1.54
CA ARG A 422 36.56 -16.40 2.25
C ARG A 422 36.94 -17.55 3.18
N LYS A 423 38.22 -17.91 3.15
CA LYS A 423 38.89 -18.84 4.07
C LYS A 423 40.28 -18.29 4.41
N GLU A 424 40.77 -18.54 5.61
CA GLU A 424 42.13 -18.18 6.04
C GLU A 424 42.46 -16.69 5.83
N GLY A 425 41.50 -15.81 6.07
CA GLY A 425 41.62 -14.36 5.90
C GLY A 425 41.71 -13.88 4.45
N ARG A 426 41.42 -14.72 3.44
CA ARG A 426 41.52 -14.38 2.01
C ARG A 426 40.29 -14.84 1.23
N GLU A 427 40.01 -14.12 0.14
CA GLU A 427 39.00 -14.54 -0.85
C GLU A 427 39.54 -15.71 -1.69
N VAL A 428 38.68 -16.69 -1.92
CA VAL A 428 39.00 -17.91 -2.66
C VAL A 428 38.76 -17.70 -4.15
N THR A 429 39.70 -18.14 -4.99
CA THR A 429 39.49 -18.20 -6.44
C THR A 429 38.72 -19.46 -6.82
N LEU A 430 37.53 -19.28 -7.39
CA LEU A 430 36.67 -20.37 -7.87
C LEU A 430 36.94 -20.62 -9.36
N ALA A 431 37.29 -21.85 -9.72
CA ALA A 431 37.50 -22.27 -11.09
C ALA A 431 36.34 -23.18 -11.57
N PRO A 432 35.73 -22.92 -12.74
CA PRO A 432 34.67 -23.78 -13.28
C PRO A 432 35.14 -25.24 -13.48
N ASP A 433 34.36 -26.20 -13.02
CA ASP A 433 34.56 -27.65 -13.29
C ASP A 433 33.60 -28.12 -14.38
N PHE A 434 32.29 -28.00 -14.13
CA PHE A 434 31.26 -28.30 -15.14
C PHE A 434 30.03 -27.43 -14.96
N THR A 435 29.28 -27.26 -16.06
CA THR A 435 27.91 -26.77 -16.08
C THR A 435 27.08 -27.69 -16.98
N LYS A 436 25.97 -28.23 -16.46
CA LYS A 436 25.12 -29.20 -17.15
C LYS A 436 23.67 -28.73 -17.19
N PHE A 437 23.10 -28.71 -18.40
CA PHE A 437 21.68 -28.39 -18.63
C PHE A 437 20.86 -29.66 -18.80
N SER A 438 19.72 -29.74 -18.11
CA SER A 438 18.76 -30.83 -18.21
C SER A 438 17.37 -30.27 -18.45
N ARG A 439 16.80 -30.53 -19.64
CA ARG A 439 15.45 -30.08 -19.98
C ARG A 439 14.38 -30.91 -19.27
N ARG A 440 13.31 -30.24 -18.85
CA ARG A 440 12.08 -30.84 -18.31
C ARG A 440 10.88 -30.30 -19.10
N ALA A 441 9.68 -30.79 -18.80
CA ALA A 441 8.48 -30.41 -19.56
C ALA A 441 8.11 -28.92 -19.42
N ALA A 442 8.24 -28.35 -18.23
CA ALA A 442 7.90 -26.95 -17.94
C ALA A 442 9.08 -26.10 -17.44
N SER A 443 10.28 -26.69 -17.31
CA SER A 443 11.45 -26.05 -16.69
C SER A 443 12.77 -26.56 -17.26
N VAL A 444 13.87 -25.90 -16.90
CA VAL A 444 15.24 -26.32 -17.21
C VAL A 444 16.05 -26.35 -15.92
N ARG A 445 16.73 -27.47 -15.66
CA ARG A 445 17.70 -27.60 -14.57
C ARG A 445 19.11 -27.31 -15.07
N ILE A 446 19.86 -26.56 -14.29
CA ILE A 446 21.27 -26.25 -14.50
C ILE A 446 22.04 -26.67 -13.25
N ASP A 447 22.95 -27.63 -13.38
CA ASP A 447 23.86 -28.05 -12.32
C ASP A 447 25.27 -27.54 -12.63
N THR A 448 25.90 -26.83 -11.69
CA THR A 448 27.25 -26.27 -11.83
C THR A 448 28.12 -26.66 -10.63
N ALA A 449 29.39 -26.97 -10.88
CA ALA A 449 30.40 -27.15 -9.84
C ALA A 449 31.61 -26.25 -10.11
N LEU A 450 32.13 -25.64 -9.06
CA LEU A 450 33.30 -24.77 -9.06
C LEU A 450 34.33 -25.31 -8.08
N ARG A 451 35.55 -25.57 -8.53
CA ARG A 451 36.64 -26.06 -7.68
C ARG A 451 37.44 -24.91 -7.12
N PHE A 452 37.98 -25.14 -5.92
CA PHE A 452 39.02 -24.31 -5.34
C PHE A 452 40.00 -25.17 -4.55
N ASP A 453 41.09 -24.56 -4.10
CA ASP A 453 42.04 -25.25 -3.24
C ASP A 453 41.35 -25.69 -1.94
N GLY A 454 41.24 -27.00 -1.71
CA GLY A 454 40.60 -27.55 -0.53
C GLY A 454 39.07 -27.49 -0.51
N GLY A 455 38.41 -27.47 -1.67
CA GLY A 455 36.97 -27.73 -1.72
C GLY A 455 36.26 -27.52 -3.06
N THR A 456 34.94 -27.70 -3.04
CA THR A 456 34.05 -27.49 -4.20
C THR A 456 32.83 -26.67 -3.79
N VAL A 457 32.43 -25.70 -4.61
CA VAL A 457 31.12 -25.03 -4.50
C VAL A 457 30.19 -25.64 -5.55
N GLU A 458 29.03 -26.13 -5.13
CA GLU A 458 28.00 -26.62 -6.04
C GLU A 458 26.82 -25.66 -6.08
N LEU A 459 26.28 -25.45 -7.28
CA LEU A 459 25.09 -24.65 -7.54
C LEU A 459 24.11 -25.44 -8.41
N ARG A 460 22.83 -25.42 -8.03
CA ARG A 460 21.72 -25.94 -8.83
C ARG A 460 20.70 -24.84 -9.04
N ALA A 461 20.38 -24.55 -10.30
CA ALA A 461 19.32 -23.63 -10.70
C ALA A 461 18.21 -24.39 -11.44
N ASP A 462 16.97 -24.25 -11.00
CA ASP A 462 15.78 -24.76 -11.69
C ASP A 462 14.96 -23.58 -12.21
N VAL A 463 15.00 -23.34 -13.53
CA VAL A 463 14.37 -22.21 -14.23
C VAL A 463 13.00 -22.63 -14.76
N ASP A 464 11.96 -21.97 -14.30
CA ASP A 464 10.56 -22.13 -14.74
C ASP A 464 10.27 -21.32 -16.03
N TYR A 465 9.13 -21.59 -16.68
CA TYR A 465 8.79 -20.99 -17.98
C TYR A 465 8.63 -19.45 -17.97
N ASP A 466 8.40 -18.84 -16.80
CA ASP A 466 8.28 -17.38 -16.62
C ASP A 466 9.58 -16.74 -16.09
N GLY A 467 10.67 -17.51 -15.97
CA GLY A 467 11.97 -17.06 -15.47
C GLY A 467 12.18 -17.23 -13.97
N PHE A 468 11.17 -17.71 -13.22
CA PHE A 468 11.34 -18.00 -11.79
C PHE A 468 12.39 -19.09 -11.60
N THR A 469 13.45 -18.76 -10.88
CA THR A 469 14.62 -19.62 -10.74
C THR A 469 14.83 -19.99 -9.27
N ILE A 470 14.73 -21.28 -8.97
CA ILE A 470 15.10 -21.82 -7.65
C ILE A 470 16.60 -22.11 -7.65
N CYS A 471 17.35 -21.45 -6.77
CA CYS A 471 18.78 -21.61 -6.61
C CYS A 471 19.09 -22.38 -5.32
N LYS A 472 19.90 -23.43 -5.40
CA LYS A 472 20.50 -24.14 -4.27
C LYS A 472 22.02 -24.07 -4.35
N LEU A 473 22.67 -23.71 -3.25
CA LEU A 473 24.11 -23.57 -3.13
C LEU A 473 24.61 -24.36 -1.91
N ARG A 474 25.74 -25.07 -2.06
CA ARG A 474 26.47 -25.68 -0.94
C ARG A 474 27.98 -25.62 -1.16
N VAL A 475 28.74 -25.66 -0.07
CA VAL A 475 30.20 -25.80 -0.08
C VAL A 475 30.54 -27.20 0.42
N ARG A 476 31.36 -27.95 -0.32
CA ARG A 476 31.81 -29.30 0.03
C ARG A 476 33.31 -29.36 0.20
N ASP A 477 33.72 -30.42 0.90
CA ASP A 477 35.13 -30.80 1.13
C ASP A 477 35.92 -29.72 1.88
N LEU A 478 35.22 -28.80 2.55
CA LEU A 478 35.74 -27.75 3.41
C LEU A 478 35.03 -27.86 4.78
N PRO A 479 35.78 -28.03 5.89
CA PRO A 479 35.18 -28.04 7.22
C PRO A 479 34.33 -26.79 7.49
N PRO A 480 33.08 -26.91 8.00
CA PRO A 480 32.15 -25.79 8.16
C PRO A 480 32.72 -24.60 8.93
N GLU A 481 33.53 -24.85 9.96
CA GLU A 481 34.15 -23.83 10.79
C GLU A 481 35.18 -22.96 10.05
N LYS A 482 35.65 -23.42 8.88
CA LYS A 482 36.59 -22.68 8.02
C LYS A 482 35.91 -21.73 7.02
N ILE A 483 34.58 -21.78 6.91
CA ILE A 483 33.82 -20.83 6.10
C ILE A 483 33.74 -19.52 6.90
N GLU A 484 34.60 -18.55 6.56
CA GLU A 484 34.63 -17.26 7.27
C GLU A 484 33.51 -16.33 6.82
N THR A 485 33.30 -16.23 5.51
CA THR A 485 32.19 -15.48 4.89
C THR A 485 31.77 -16.13 3.59
N LEU A 486 30.48 -16.04 3.25
CA LEU A 486 29.91 -16.52 2.00
C LEU A 486 28.85 -15.54 1.51
N SER A 487 29.03 -15.01 0.30
CA SER A 487 28.11 -14.05 -0.30
C SER A 487 27.85 -14.35 -1.77
N VAL A 488 26.65 -13.99 -2.25
CA VAL A 488 26.31 -13.95 -3.67
C VAL A 488 26.21 -12.48 -4.10
N ARG A 489 26.84 -12.10 -5.20
CA ARG A 489 26.72 -10.74 -5.77
C ARG A 489 26.29 -10.79 -7.23
N ILE A 490 25.31 -9.98 -7.61
CA ILE A 490 24.77 -9.91 -8.97
C ILE A 490 24.94 -8.48 -9.50
N PRO A 491 25.66 -8.27 -10.62
CA PRO A 491 25.90 -6.93 -11.15
C PRO A 491 24.76 -6.51 -12.09
N LEU A 492 24.05 -5.45 -11.74
CA LEU A 492 23.00 -4.83 -12.55
C LEU A 492 23.53 -3.61 -13.30
N ARG A 493 23.05 -3.39 -14.53
CA ARG A 493 23.32 -2.14 -15.26
C ARG A 493 22.72 -0.96 -14.51
N LYS A 494 23.45 0.16 -14.48
CA LYS A 494 22.99 1.40 -13.84
C LYS A 494 21.63 1.89 -14.31
N ALA A 495 21.36 1.79 -15.62
CA ALA A 495 20.07 2.19 -16.17
C ALA A 495 18.89 1.40 -15.57
N ASN A 496 19.15 0.17 -15.12
CA ASN A 496 18.15 -0.75 -14.60
C ASN A 496 18.21 -0.90 -13.07
N ALA A 497 19.14 -0.25 -12.36
CA ALA A 497 19.26 -0.32 -10.91
C ALA A 497 19.00 1.05 -10.30
N ARG A 498 17.73 1.50 -10.34
CA ARG A 498 17.29 2.83 -9.91
C ARG A 498 16.47 2.80 -8.63
N PHE A 499 15.88 1.66 -8.31
CA PHE A 499 14.97 1.48 -7.19
C PHE A 499 15.29 0.18 -6.45
N VAL A 500 15.02 0.20 -5.14
CA VAL A 500 14.92 -1.02 -4.33
C VAL A 500 13.48 -1.14 -3.83
N HIS A 501 12.90 -2.30 -4.02
CA HIS A 501 11.60 -2.68 -3.49
C HIS A 501 11.77 -3.89 -2.57
N ARG A 502 10.95 -3.99 -1.52
CA ARG A 502 10.98 -5.13 -0.59
C ARG A 502 9.78 -6.02 -0.82
N PHE A 503 8.62 -5.59 -0.34
CA PHE A 503 7.38 -6.35 -0.46
C PHE A 503 6.16 -5.42 -0.62
N HIS A 504 6.02 -4.45 0.29
CA HIS A 504 4.93 -3.48 0.20
C HIS A 504 5.29 -2.35 -0.75
N VAL A 505 4.33 -1.94 -1.60
CA VAL A 505 4.49 -0.83 -2.57
C VAL A 505 5.00 0.46 -1.91
N GLN A 506 4.58 0.74 -0.66
CA GLN A 506 4.99 1.92 0.09
C GLN A 506 6.46 1.86 0.55
N GLY A 507 7.06 0.66 0.56
CA GLY A 507 8.45 0.40 0.90
C GLY A 507 9.43 0.56 -0.28
N THR A 508 8.93 0.91 -1.48
CA THR A 508 9.79 1.24 -2.63
C THR A 508 10.66 2.46 -2.33
N ARG A 509 11.95 2.38 -2.65
CA ARG A 509 12.96 3.43 -2.44
C ARG A 509 13.71 3.72 -3.73
N ALA A 510 14.11 4.97 -3.91
CA ALA A 510 15.06 5.35 -4.96
C ALA A 510 16.50 5.13 -4.51
N LEU A 511 17.34 4.69 -5.44
CA LEU A 511 18.79 4.64 -5.32
C LEU A 511 19.37 5.99 -5.75
N THR A 512 20.14 6.62 -4.87
CA THR A 512 20.58 8.02 -5.02
C THR A 512 22.11 8.16 -5.07
N GLY A 513 22.82 7.05 -5.26
CA GLY A 513 24.28 6.97 -5.23
C GLY A 513 24.84 6.50 -3.87
N ALA A 514 24.03 6.56 -2.81
CA ALA A 514 24.42 6.11 -1.47
C ALA A 514 24.22 4.59 -1.26
N GLY A 515 23.61 3.89 -2.22
CA GLY A 515 23.25 2.49 -2.07
C GLY A 515 22.07 2.24 -1.13
N TRP A 516 21.88 0.97 -0.79
CA TRP A 516 20.86 0.49 0.13
C TRP A 516 21.39 -0.68 0.95
N GLU A 517 20.89 -0.84 2.18
CA GLU A 517 21.26 -1.92 3.10
C GLU A 517 19.99 -2.35 3.86
N GLY A 518 19.86 -3.63 4.16
CA GLY A 518 18.75 -4.15 4.94
C GLY A 518 18.91 -5.60 5.37
N ASP A 519 17.92 -6.05 6.14
CA ASP A 519 17.86 -7.40 6.68
C ASP A 519 17.40 -8.43 5.65
N ALA A 520 17.44 -9.70 6.06
CA ALA A 520 16.90 -10.81 5.31
C ALA A 520 15.43 -10.55 4.97
N GLY A 521 15.08 -10.76 3.72
CA GLY A 521 13.71 -10.67 3.22
C GLY A 521 13.69 -10.49 1.71
N PRO A 522 12.50 -10.44 1.09
CA PRO A 522 12.36 -10.21 -0.33
C PRO A 522 12.99 -8.87 -0.72
N ALA A 523 13.70 -8.82 -1.85
CA ALA A 523 14.31 -7.61 -2.39
C ALA A 523 14.22 -7.64 -3.92
N TRP A 524 13.81 -6.53 -4.53
CA TRP A 524 13.88 -6.33 -5.96
C TRP A 524 14.70 -5.08 -6.25
N VAL A 525 15.65 -5.20 -7.18
CA VAL A 525 16.46 -4.07 -7.66
C VAL A 525 16.15 -3.87 -9.13
N GLY A 526 15.68 -2.67 -9.47
CA GLY A 526 15.13 -2.45 -10.81
C GLY A 526 14.96 -0.98 -11.20
N GLY A 527 14.41 -0.77 -12.39
CA GLY A 527 14.05 0.52 -12.96
C GLY A 527 12.57 0.55 -13.33
N GLN A 528 12.17 1.50 -14.18
CA GLN A 528 10.77 1.60 -14.62
C GLN A 528 10.32 0.48 -15.57
N ASP A 529 11.26 -0.25 -16.18
CA ASP A 529 10.98 -1.21 -17.26
C ASP A 529 11.38 -2.66 -16.94
N ALA A 530 12.31 -2.87 -16.01
CA ALA A 530 12.86 -4.20 -15.69
C ALA A 530 13.56 -4.21 -14.33
N GLY A 531 13.84 -5.39 -13.79
CA GLY A 531 14.62 -5.57 -12.57
C GLY A 531 14.89 -7.03 -12.25
N LEU A 532 15.50 -7.28 -11.09
CA LEU A 532 15.76 -8.61 -10.57
C LEU A 532 15.21 -8.73 -9.15
N ALA A 533 14.32 -9.71 -8.94
CA ALA A 533 13.83 -10.08 -7.62
C ALA A 533 14.71 -11.18 -7.01
N PHE A 534 14.96 -11.04 -5.71
CA PHE A 534 15.53 -12.02 -4.79
C PHE A 534 14.52 -12.29 -3.70
N ASN A 535 14.28 -13.56 -3.38
CA ASN A 535 13.38 -13.97 -2.30
C ASN A 535 13.76 -15.36 -1.76
N PHE A 536 13.16 -15.77 -0.65
CA PHE A 536 13.31 -17.09 -0.05
C PHE A 536 12.10 -17.39 0.85
N ASP A 537 11.83 -18.66 1.11
CA ASP A 537 10.78 -19.10 2.04
C ASP A 537 11.30 -19.97 3.19
N VAL A 538 12.57 -20.40 3.11
CA VAL A 538 13.36 -20.92 4.22
C VAL A 538 14.58 -20.02 4.34
N ASP A 539 14.80 -19.44 5.51
CA ASP A 539 15.82 -18.41 5.77
C ASP A 539 17.24 -18.95 5.45
N PRO A 540 17.91 -18.45 4.39
CA PRO A 540 19.26 -18.90 4.04
C PRO A 540 20.34 -18.10 4.78
N PHE A 541 19.98 -17.10 5.60
CA PHE A 541 20.96 -16.24 6.26
C PHE A 541 21.40 -16.81 7.60
N LEU A 542 22.67 -17.20 7.67
CA LEU A 542 23.37 -17.52 8.93
C LEU A 542 24.13 -16.31 9.49
N SER A 543 24.38 -15.31 8.64
CA SER A 543 24.94 -14.01 8.98
C SER A 543 24.14 -13.30 10.09
N VAL A 544 24.85 -12.69 11.03
CA VAL A 544 24.25 -12.06 12.23
C VAL A 544 24.09 -10.54 12.07
N ASP A 545 24.87 -9.90 11.18
CA ASP A 545 24.72 -8.48 10.87
C ASP A 545 23.49 -8.22 10.01
N ARG A 546 22.34 -8.08 10.69
CA ARG A 546 21.03 -7.80 10.08
C ARG A 546 21.01 -6.55 9.21
N ARG A 547 21.89 -5.57 9.40
CA ARG A 547 21.87 -4.38 8.54
C ARG A 547 22.44 -4.67 7.15
N ARG A 548 23.32 -5.67 7.03
CA ARG A 548 24.05 -5.99 5.80
C ARG A 548 23.71 -7.36 5.23
N GLN A 549 22.63 -8.01 5.65
CA GLN A 549 22.24 -9.28 5.03
C GLN A 549 22.00 -9.11 3.52
N ILE A 550 21.39 -7.99 3.12
CA ILE A 550 21.21 -7.62 1.71
C ILE A 550 21.66 -6.17 1.50
N GLU A 551 22.43 -5.93 0.45
CA GLU A 551 22.95 -4.60 0.12
C GLU A 551 22.83 -4.32 -1.38
N VAL A 552 22.60 -3.05 -1.72
CA VAL A 552 22.78 -2.54 -3.07
C VAL A 552 23.92 -1.54 -3.05
N ILE A 553 25.04 -1.91 -3.68
CA ILE A 553 26.25 -1.09 -3.72
C ILE A 553 26.31 -0.37 -5.06
N GLU A 554 26.38 0.95 -5.03
CA GLU A 554 26.39 1.78 -6.23
C GLU A 554 27.81 2.16 -6.64
N GLU A 555 28.31 1.61 -7.76
CA GLU A 555 29.60 1.98 -8.35
C GLU A 555 29.43 2.94 -9.53
N LYS A 556 30.50 3.39 -10.19
CA LYS A 556 30.37 4.25 -11.37
C LYS A 556 29.79 3.52 -12.60
N ALA A 557 30.17 2.25 -12.79
CA ALA A 557 29.82 1.47 -13.99
C ALA A 557 28.56 0.61 -13.81
N GLN A 558 28.27 0.17 -12.58
CA GLN A 558 27.23 -0.82 -12.27
C GLN A 558 26.71 -0.67 -10.84
N SER A 559 25.65 -1.39 -10.51
CA SER A 559 25.20 -1.57 -9.12
C SER A 559 25.22 -3.05 -8.76
N TRP A 560 25.71 -3.40 -7.58
CA TRP A 560 25.74 -4.78 -7.10
C TRP A 560 24.58 -5.04 -6.15
N LEU A 561 23.76 -6.06 -6.43
CA LEU A 561 22.94 -6.69 -5.40
C LEU A 561 23.81 -7.72 -4.69
N ARG A 562 24.14 -7.48 -3.42
CA ARG A 562 24.93 -8.39 -2.56
C ARG A 562 24.03 -9.04 -1.52
N ILE A 563 24.11 -10.36 -1.41
CA ILE A 563 23.40 -11.21 -0.46
C ILE A 563 24.46 -11.89 0.39
N ASN A 564 24.59 -11.51 1.65
CA ASN A 564 25.59 -12.04 2.57
C ASN A 564 24.99 -13.16 3.40
N LEU A 565 25.30 -14.42 3.06
CA LEU A 565 24.70 -15.60 3.69
C LEU A 565 25.42 -15.96 5.01
N VAL A 566 26.74 -15.74 5.07
CA VAL A 566 27.61 -16.01 6.22
C VAL A 566 28.55 -14.81 6.38
N ASP A 567 28.68 -14.27 7.59
CA ASP A 567 29.50 -13.09 7.91
C ASP A 567 30.54 -13.32 9.03
N ALA A 568 30.56 -14.51 9.65
CA ALA A 568 31.59 -14.90 10.60
C ALA A 568 31.86 -16.42 10.61
N PRO A 569 33.07 -16.86 11.01
CA PRO A 569 33.39 -18.28 11.20
C PRO A 569 32.48 -18.97 12.22
N GLY A 570 32.24 -20.27 12.03
CA GLY A 570 31.45 -21.10 12.95
C GLY A 570 29.92 -20.93 12.86
N GLN A 571 29.44 -20.09 11.93
CA GLN A 571 28.01 -19.96 11.65
C GLN A 571 27.45 -21.15 10.86
N VAL A 572 28.26 -21.73 9.98
CA VAL A 572 27.92 -22.99 9.32
C VAL A 572 28.36 -24.13 10.24
N VAL A 573 27.43 -25.01 10.59
CA VAL A 573 27.68 -26.12 11.54
C VAL A 573 27.61 -27.50 10.90
N ASP A 574 26.92 -27.62 9.76
CA ASP A 574 26.72 -28.89 9.05
C ASP A 574 27.60 -28.97 7.79
N GLU A 575 28.26 -30.10 7.55
CA GLU A 575 29.16 -30.34 6.39
C GLU A 575 28.47 -30.26 5.01
N ASP A 576 27.14 -30.30 4.98
CA ASP A 576 26.33 -30.34 3.75
C ASP A 576 25.20 -29.29 3.77
N HIS A 577 25.45 -28.15 4.44
CA HIS A 577 24.46 -27.09 4.56
C HIS A 577 24.01 -26.55 3.19
N VAL A 578 22.70 -26.54 2.95
CA VAL A 578 22.10 -26.09 1.69
C VAL A 578 21.49 -24.71 1.85
N PHE A 579 22.08 -23.72 1.18
CA PHE A 579 21.50 -22.39 1.02
C PHE A 579 20.53 -22.40 -0.15
N ARG A 580 19.25 -22.08 0.08
CA ARG A 580 18.24 -22.00 -0.97
C ARG A 580 17.58 -20.63 -1.03
N PHE A 581 17.48 -20.08 -2.23
CA PHE A 581 16.84 -18.80 -2.50
C PHE A 581 16.29 -18.78 -3.93
N PHE A 582 15.57 -17.71 -4.28
CA PHE A 582 14.90 -17.53 -5.55
C PHE A 582 15.44 -16.30 -6.25
N LEU A 583 15.58 -16.39 -7.57
CA LEU A 583 15.83 -15.26 -8.45
C LEU A 583 14.74 -15.20 -9.51
N LEU A 584 14.23 -14.00 -9.79
CA LEU A 584 13.25 -13.80 -10.86
C LEU A 584 13.53 -12.47 -11.58
N PRO A 585 14.06 -12.52 -12.81
CA PRO A 585 14.11 -11.33 -13.65
C PRO A 585 12.72 -10.86 -14.03
N THR A 586 12.55 -9.55 -14.13
CA THR A 586 11.29 -8.91 -14.54
C THR A 586 11.54 -7.98 -15.72
N PRO A 587 10.55 -7.78 -16.63
CA PRO A 587 9.18 -8.28 -16.56
C PRO A 587 9.07 -9.77 -16.90
N THR A 588 8.04 -10.46 -16.40
CA THR A 588 7.84 -11.92 -16.61
C THR A 588 6.96 -12.24 -17.82
N LYS A 589 6.47 -11.19 -18.48
CA LYS A 589 5.67 -11.18 -19.71
C LYS A 589 5.86 -9.83 -20.40
N GLU A 590 5.52 -9.74 -21.68
CA GLU A 590 5.53 -8.46 -22.40
C GLU A 590 4.48 -7.49 -21.81
N PRO A 591 4.87 -6.26 -21.40
CA PRO A 591 3.92 -5.26 -20.93
C PRO A 591 2.93 -4.85 -22.03
N SER A 592 1.63 -5.03 -21.77
CA SER A 592 0.56 -4.67 -22.71
C SER A 592 0.17 -3.19 -22.57
N ILE A 593 0.08 -2.48 -23.69
CA ILE A 593 -0.51 -1.12 -23.75
C ILE A 593 -2.04 -1.14 -23.89
N ARG A 594 -2.64 -2.28 -24.28
CA ARG A 594 -4.09 -2.40 -24.44
C ARG A 594 -4.80 -2.25 -23.08
N LYS A 595 -5.84 -1.41 -23.04
CA LYS A 595 -6.65 -1.04 -21.86
C LYS A 595 -8.08 -1.46 -22.10
N ASP A 596 -8.38 -2.69 -21.78
CA ASP A 596 -9.66 -3.25 -22.16
C ASP A 596 -10.80 -2.88 -21.16
N GLY A 597 -10.54 -2.04 -20.15
CA GLY A 597 -11.58 -1.46 -19.27
C GLY A 597 -12.35 -2.50 -18.46
N PHE A 598 -11.78 -3.69 -18.29
CA PHE A 598 -12.54 -4.90 -18.02
C PHE A 598 -12.87 -5.13 -16.55
N PHE A 599 -12.16 -4.55 -15.59
CA PHE A 599 -12.21 -5.07 -14.23
C PHE A 599 -13.64 -5.16 -13.63
N HIS A 600 -14.38 -4.05 -13.60
CA HIS A 600 -15.76 -4.05 -13.10
C HIS A 600 -16.78 -4.57 -14.11
N THR A 601 -16.54 -4.30 -15.38
CA THR A 601 -17.38 -4.72 -16.51
C THR A 601 -17.46 -6.25 -16.60
N SER A 602 -16.32 -6.92 -16.44
CA SER A 602 -16.17 -8.38 -16.49
C SER A 602 -16.70 -9.09 -15.24
N MET A 603 -16.97 -8.38 -14.15
CA MET A 603 -17.75 -8.93 -13.03
C MET A 603 -19.27 -8.72 -13.21
N GLY A 604 -19.71 -7.95 -14.20
CA GLY A 604 -21.13 -7.66 -14.44
C GLY A 604 -21.84 -7.04 -13.22
N GLY A 605 -21.11 -6.26 -12.42
CA GLY A 605 -21.61 -5.68 -11.16
C GLY A 605 -21.86 -6.69 -10.03
N TRP A 606 -21.31 -7.91 -10.12
CA TRP A 606 -21.52 -9.00 -9.16
C TRP A 606 -20.21 -9.35 -8.44
N PHE A 607 -19.88 -8.57 -7.41
CA PHE A 607 -18.63 -8.67 -6.64
C PHE A 607 -18.76 -9.69 -5.49
N GLU A 608 -18.32 -9.39 -4.26
CA GLU A 608 -18.41 -10.28 -3.08
C GLU A 608 -19.80 -10.91 -2.81
N ASN A 609 -20.86 -10.26 -3.30
CA ASN A 609 -22.24 -10.72 -3.15
C ASN A 609 -22.64 -11.79 -4.19
N TRP A 610 -21.71 -12.24 -5.05
CA TRP A 610 -21.99 -13.37 -5.93
C TRP A 610 -22.18 -14.66 -5.14
N SER A 611 -21.35 -14.91 -4.14
CA SER A 611 -21.51 -16.02 -3.19
C SER A 611 -22.36 -15.57 -2.01
N ASP A 612 -23.19 -16.46 -1.44
CA ASP A 612 -23.89 -16.18 -0.18
C ASP A 612 -22.95 -16.15 1.04
N TYR A 613 -21.71 -16.63 0.88
CA TYR A 613 -20.70 -16.72 1.93
C TYR A 613 -19.37 -16.13 1.46
N GLN A 614 -18.69 -15.34 2.30
CA GLN A 614 -17.40 -14.78 1.93
C GLN A 614 -16.38 -15.88 1.58
N GLY A 615 -15.76 -15.77 0.41
CA GLY A 615 -14.66 -16.63 -0.04
C GLY A 615 -15.01 -18.11 -0.24
N TYR A 616 -16.30 -18.46 -0.24
CA TYR A 616 -16.77 -19.81 -0.52
C TYR A 616 -17.18 -19.97 -1.99
N PRO A 617 -16.76 -21.05 -2.69
CA PRO A 617 -17.25 -21.34 -4.04
C PRO A 617 -18.71 -21.82 -4.00
N ASP A 618 -19.65 -20.89 -4.15
CA ASP A 618 -21.09 -21.15 -4.02
C ASP A 618 -21.68 -21.81 -5.28
N LEU A 619 -21.53 -23.13 -5.37
CA LEU A 619 -22.04 -23.94 -6.49
C LEU A 619 -23.57 -23.97 -6.57
N ALA A 620 -24.29 -23.61 -5.50
CA ALA A 620 -25.75 -23.50 -5.55
C ALA A 620 -26.21 -22.39 -6.51
N LYS A 621 -25.31 -21.46 -6.86
CA LYS A 621 -25.57 -20.34 -7.78
C LYS A 621 -25.12 -20.57 -9.22
N LEU A 622 -24.72 -21.79 -9.57
CA LEU A 622 -24.31 -22.15 -10.94
C LEU A 622 -25.29 -21.68 -12.03
N PRO A 623 -26.63 -21.82 -11.89
CA PRO A 623 -27.56 -21.33 -12.90
C PRO A 623 -27.51 -19.80 -13.11
N GLN A 624 -27.31 -19.03 -12.03
CA GLN A 624 -27.18 -17.56 -12.10
C GLN A 624 -25.84 -17.16 -12.71
N VAL A 625 -24.77 -17.88 -12.35
CA VAL A 625 -23.43 -17.71 -12.93
C VAL A 625 -23.50 -17.91 -14.44
N ARG A 626 -24.06 -19.05 -14.89
CA ARG A 626 -24.19 -19.36 -16.32
C ARG A 626 -24.95 -18.29 -17.09
N LYS A 627 -26.12 -17.88 -16.57
CA LYS A 627 -26.93 -16.83 -17.20
C LYS A 627 -26.16 -15.51 -17.37
N ARG A 628 -25.32 -15.14 -16.40
CA ARG A 628 -24.53 -13.91 -16.44
C ARG A 628 -23.34 -14.04 -17.38
N ALA A 629 -22.68 -15.20 -17.40
CA ALA A 629 -21.63 -15.51 -18.36
C ALA A 629 -22.16 -15.39 -19.79
N ASP A 630 -23.27 -16.07 -20.12
CA ASP A 630 -23.90 -15.99 -21.45
C ASP A 630 -24.22 -14.53 -21.84
N ALA A 631 -24.69 -13.71 -20.88
CA ALA A 631 -25.01 -12.30 -21.11
C ALA A 631 -23.76 -11.42 -21.33
N ALA A 632 -22.63 -11.76 -20.71
CA ALA A 632 -21.35 -11.10 -20.93
C ALA A 632 -20.75 -11.51 -22.29
N HIS A 633 -20.76 -12.80 -22.60
CA HIS A 633 -20.28 -13.36 -23.87
C HIS A 633 -21.08 -12.85 -25.07
N ALA A 634 -22.39 -12.66 -24.92
CA ALA A 634 -23.23 -12.03 -25.95
C ALA A 634 -22.79 -10.60 -26.31
N LYS A 635 -22.00 -9.95 -25.45
CA LYS A 635 -21.40 -8.62 -25.66
C LYS A 635 -19.91 -8.69 -26.01
N GLY A 636 -19.34 -9.88 -26.16
CA GLY A 636 -17.90 -10.09 -26.38
C GLY A 636 -17.03 -9.80 -25.16
N LEU A 637 -17.59 -9.87 -23.94
CA LEU A 637 -16.89 -9.57 -22.69
C LEU A 637 -16.56 -10.86 -21.93
N PRO A 638 -15.36 -10.98 -21.31
CA PRO A 638 -15.08 -12.07 -20.40
C PRO A 638 -15.89 -11.92 -19.10
N PHE A 639 -16.20 -13.03 -18.43
CA PHE A 639 -16.91 -13.04 -17.15
C PHE A 639 -16.09 -13.68 -16.03
N ILE A 640 -15.83 -12.94 -14.95
CA ILE A 640 -15.02 -13.38 -13.80
C ILE A 640 -15.76 -13.28 -12.47
N LEU A 641 -15.33 -14.10 -11.50
CA LEU A 641 -15.89 -14.12 -10.14
C LEU A 641 -14.83 -13.85 -9.06
N TYR A 642 -15.30 -13.30 -7.93
CA TYR A 642 -14.46 -12.92 -6.78
C TYR A 642 -14.16 -14.09 -5.83
N PHE A 643 -12.88 -14.26 -5.50
CA PHE A 643 -12.41 -15.18 -4.48
C PHE A 643 -11.40 -14.45 -3.59
N ASN A 644 -11.29 -14.88 -2.33
CA ASN A 644 -10.36 -14.27 -1.40
C ASN A 644 -9.69 -15.28 -0.47
N MET A 645 -8.75 -14.80 0.33
CA MET A 645 -8.04 -15.59 1.34
C MET A 645 -8.86 -15.87 2.61
N MET A 646 -10.12 -15.47 2.66
CA MET A 646 -10.94 -15.52 3.88
C MET A 646 -12.12 -16.46 3.69
N LEU A 647 -12.58 -17.06 4.79
CA LEU A 647 -13.81 -17.85 4.75
C LEU A 647 -14.77 -17.37 5.84
N ALA A 648 -16.02 -17.10 5.46
CA ALA A 648 -17.06 -16.70 6.40
C ALA A 648 -17.35 -17.83 7.39
N GLU A 649 -17.56 -17.49 8.66
CA GLU A 649 -17.79 -18.46 9.73
C GLU A 649 -19.04 -19.32 9.55
N ASN A 650 -20.02 -18.81 8.79
CA ASN A 650 -21.24 -19.53 8.44
C ASN A 650 -21.15 -20.30 7.10
N ALA A 651 -19.98 -20.35 6.46
CA ALA A 651 -19.82 -21.09 5.21
C ALA A 651 -20.01 -22.60 5.41
N PRO A 652 -20.56 -23.33 4.42
CA PRO A 652 -20.74 -24.78 4.51
C PRO A 652 -19.45 -25.51 4.91
N GLY A 653 -19.53 -26.33 5.96
CA GLY A 653 -18.40 -27.13 6.46
C GLY A 653 -17.37 -26.37 7.32
N PHE A 654 -17.43 -25.04 7.42
CA PHE A 654 -16.41 -24.26 8.15
C PHE A 654 -16.29 -24.68 9.61
N ALA A 655 -17.39 -24.72 10.37
CA ALA A 655 -17.36 -25.08 11.79
C ALA A 655 -16.74 -26.46 12.07
N ARG A 656 -16.94 -27.42 11.15
CA ARG A 656 -16.41 -28.78 11.25
C ARG A 656 -14.90 -28.85 10.98
N HIS A 657 -14.40 -28.04 10.05
CA HIS A 657 -13.03 -28.15 9.54
C HIS A 657 -12.13 -26.94 9.87
N ARG A 658 -12.64 -25.99 10.65
CA ARG A 658 -11.98 -24.71 10.96
C ARG A 658 -10.48 -24.83 11.28
N PRO A 659 -10.02 -25.72 12.19
CA PRO A 659 -8.60 -25.80 12.55
C PRO A 659 -7.66 -26.15 11.39
N GLU A 660 -8.19 -26.78 10.34
CA GLU A 660 -7.43 -27.22 9.15
C GLU A 660 -7.63 -26.28 7.96
N LEU A 661 -8.53 -25.30 8.05
CA LEU A 661 -8.74 -24.29 7.01
C LEU A 661 -7.98 -23.00 7.32
N ILE A 662 -7.99 -22.57 8.59
CA ILE A 662 -7.48 -21.25 8.98
C ILE A 662 -5.96 -21.22 9.20
N ILE A 663 -5.40 -20.01 9.13
CA ILE A 663 -4.04 -19.72 9.60
C ILE A 663 -4.07 -19.47 11.13
N PRO A 664 -3.24 -20.15 11.94
CA PRO A 664 -3.11 -19.90 13.38
C PRO A 664 -2.07 -18.79 13.68
N PRO A 665 -2.25 -18.00 14.75
CA PRO A 665 -3.47 -17.88 15.53
C PRO A 665 -4.61 -17.34 14.64
N GLY A 666 -5.83 -17.85 14.86
CA GLY A 666 -6.97 -17.53 14.00
C GLY A 666 -7.15 -16.02 13.86
N LEU A 667 -7.13 -15.54 12.62
CA LEU A 667 -7.16 -14.11 12.31
C LEU A 667 -8.47 -13.74 11.61
N MET A 668 -9.34 -13.02 12.31
CA MET A 668 -10.57 -12.47 11.74
C MET A 668 -10.23 -11.15 11.06
N TRP A 669 -10.23 -11.14 9.73
CA TRP A 669 -9.71 -10.04 8.93
C TRP A 669 -10.78 -8.99 8.59
N TYR A 670 -12.03 -9.44 8.48
CA TYR A 670 -13.13 -8.70 7.90
C TYR A 670 -14.46 -9.22 8.44
N LYS A 671 -15.45 -8.33 8.57
CA LYS A 671 -16.86 -8.70 8.74
C LYS A 671 -17.58 -8.42 7.44
N ARG A 672 -18.28 -9.42 6.92
CA ARG A 672 -18.94 -9.32 5.61
C ARG A 672 -19.87 -8.11 5.51
N GLU A 673 -19.76 -7.31 4.45
CA GLU A 673 -20.56 -6.09 4.27
C GLU A 673 -21.89 -6.33 3.53
N TYR A 674 -21.99 -7.45 2.82
CA TYR A 674 -23.11 -7.79 1.92
C TYR A 674 -24.08 -8.81 2.52
N ASN A 675 -25.35 -8.72 2.11
CA ASN A 675 -26.35 -9.75 2.39
C ASN A 675 -26.37 -10.84 1.29
N PRO A 676 -26.69 -12.10 1.63
CA PRO A 676 -26.87 -12.61 3.00
C PRO A 676 -25.52 -12.68 3.76
N GLY A 677 -25.60 -12.73 5.09
CA GLY A 677 -24.41 -12.86 5.95
C GLY A 677 -23.72 -11.56 6.32
N LYS A 678 -24.39 -10.39 6.21
CA LYS A 678 -23.82 -9.13 6.67
C LYS A 678 -23.46 -9.18 8.16
N GLY A 679 -22.26 -8.72 8.50
CA GLY A 679 -21.71 -8.71 9.86
C GLY A 679 -21.04 -10.02 10.30
N ILE A 680 -21.09 -11.09 9.49
CA ILE A 680 -20.48 -12.38 9.85
C ILE A 680 -18.94 -12.29 9.79
N PRO A 681 -18.23 -12.76 10.83
CA PRO A 681 -16.77 -12.85 10.84
C PRO A 681 -16.21 -13.69 9.68
N CYS A 682 -15.18 -13.17 9.02
CA CYS A 682 -14.43 -13.84 7.96
C CYS A 682 -12.99 -14.07 8.42
N TRP A 683 -12.54 -15.32 8.34
CA TRP A 683 -11.27 -15.77 8.92
C TRP A 683 -10.26 -16.07 7.84
N VAL A 684 -9.00 -15.67 8.03
CA VAL A 684 -7.92 -15.96 7.08
C VAL A 684 -7.65 -17.46 6.98
N CYS A 685 -7.65 -17.97 5.76
CA CYS A 685 -7.44 -19.35 5.40
C CYS A 685 -6.17 -19.55 4.56
N CYS A 686 -5.62 -20.76 4.59
CA CYS A 686 -4.37 -21.08 3.91
C CYS A 686 -4.63 -21.77 2.56
N PRO A 687 -4.32 -21.14 1.41
CA PRO A 687 -4.54 -21.76 0.09
C PRO A 687 -3.59 -22.94 -0.21
N ARG A 688 -2.61 -23.21 0.66
CA ARG A 688 -1.66 -24.33 0.53
C ARG A 688 -2.16 -25.63 1.16
N GLY A 689 -3.31 -25.58 1.83
CA GLY A 689 -3.93 -26.72 2.50
C GLY A 689 -5.35 -27.00 1.97
N PRO A 690 -6.20 -27.65 2.78
CA PRO A 690 -7.57 -28.03 2.40
C PRO A 690 -8.42 -26.89 1.83
N TYR A 691 -8.21 -25.64 2.27
CA TYR A 691 -8.92 -24.50 1.71
C TYR A 691 -8.59 -24.25 0.23
N GLY A 692 -7.34 -24.43 -0.19
CA GLY A 692 -6.96 -24.32 -1.60
C GLY A 692 -7.61 -25.41 -2.46
N ASP A 693 -7.73 -26.62 -1.94
CA ASP A 693 -8.41 -27.71 -2.62
C ASP A 693 -9.91 -27.42 -2.82
N LEU A 694 -10.59 -26.86 -1.81
CA LEU A 694 -11.96 -26.36 -1.92
C LEU A 694 -12.09 -25.33 -3.04
N LEU A 695 -11.20 -24.33 -3.08
CA LEU A 695 -11.21 -23.29 -4.10
C LEU A 695 -10.97 -23.85 -5.51
N LEU A 696 -9.96 -24.69 -5.69
CA LEU A 696 -9.63 -25.29 -6.99
C LEU A 696 -10.76 -26.16 -7.54
N HIS A 697 -11.36 -26.99 -6.70
CA HIS A 697 -12.52 -27.80 -7.07
C HIS A 697 -13.70 -26.91 -7.50
N GLY A 698 -14.04 -25.92 -6.67
CA GLY A 698 -15.13 -24.99 -6.94
C GLY A 698 -14.92 -24.17 -8.22
N MET A 699 -13.71 -23.65 -8.43
CA MET A 699 -13.35 -22.91 -9.66
C MET A 699 -13.46 -23.80 -10.90
N SER A 700 -13.03 -25.07 -10.86
CA SER A 700 -13.19 -26.01 -11.99
C SER A 700 -14.66 -26.16 -12.36
N LYS A 701 -15.53 -26.38 -11.36
CA LYS A 701 -16.98 -26.52 -11.57
C LYS A 701 -17.63 -25.26 -12.11
N LEU A 702 -17.28 -24.10 -11.57
CA LEU A 702 -17.77 -22.81 -12.08
C LEU A 702 -17.31 -22.56 -13.52
N THR A 703 -16.12 -23.02 -13.89
CA THR A 703 -15.58 -22.89 -15.25
C THR A 703 -16.27 -23.84 -16.22
N GLU A 704 -16.39 -25.12 -15.86
CA GLU A 704 -16.97 -26.17 -16.71
C GLU A 704 -18.48 -26.02 -16.91
N GLU A 705 -19.21 -25.65 -15.85
CA GLU A 705 -20.68 -25.64 -15.85
C GLU A 705 -21.24 -24.20 -15.91
N GLY A 706 -20.58 -23.26 -15.24
CA GLY A 706 -20.96 -21.84 -15.17
C GLY A 706 -20.34 -20.96 -16.26
N ASP A 707 -19.38 -21.48 -17.02
CA ASP A 707 -18.72 -20.82 -18.15
C ASP A 707 -17.99 -19.51 -17.83
N ILE A 708 -17.45 -19.37 -16.60
CA ILE A 708 -16.58 -18.24 -16.25
C ILE A 708 -15.23 -18.31 -17.01
N ASP A 709 -14.59 -17.17 -17.23
CA ASP A 709 -13.34 -17.02 -18.01
C ASP A 709 -12.11 -16.71 -17.15
N GLY A 710 -12.33 -16.50 -15.85
CA GLY A 710 -11.26 -16.12 -14.94
C GLY A 710 -11.73 -15.81 -13.53
N VAL A 711 -10.80 -15.31 -12.73
CA VAL A 711 -11.04 -15.04 -11.30
C VAL A 711 -10.40 -13.73 -10.86
N TYR A 712 -11.10 -13.05 -9.96
CA TYR A 712 -10.51 -12.08 -9.04
C TYR A 712 -10.03 -12.83 -7.81
N MET A 713 -8.78 -12.60 -7.42
CA MET A 713 -8.11 -13.19 -6.27
C MET A 713 -7.66 -12.13 -5.28
N ASP A 714 -8.31 -12.07 -4.12
CA ASP A 714 -7.98 -11.16 -3.02
C ASP A 714 -7.11 -11.87 -1.96
N GLY A 715 -5.81 -11.60 -1.98
CA GLY A 715 -4.83 -12.12 -1.03
C GLY A 715 -4.46 -13.59 -1.22
N THR A 716 -5.14 -14.35 -2.09
CA THR A 716 -4.86 -15.79 -2.30
C THR A 716 -3.55 -16.05 -3.05
N SER A 717 -3.02 -15.05 -3.73
CA SER A 717 -1.72 -15.14 -4.43
C SER A 717 -0.52 -14.93 -3.51
N LEU A 718 -0.70 -14.45 -2.27
CA LEU A 718 0.38 -14.22 -1.31
C LEU A 718 0.71 -15.49 -0.52
N ALA A 719 2.00 -15.66 -0.22
CA ALA A 719 2.48 -16.74 0.65
C ALA A 719 2.45 -16.29 2.12
N TRP A 720 1.26 -16.05 2.67
CA TRP A 720 1.07 -15.62 4.06
C TRP A 720 1.83 -16.48 5.07
N ASP A 721 2.31 -15.88 6.14
CA ASP A 721 2.91 -16.60 7.26
C ASP A 721 1.88 -17.57 7.84
N CYS A 722 2.23 -18.86 7.84
CA CYS A 722 1.42 -19.90 8.43
C CYS A 722 2.34 -20.93 9.05
N ASP A 723 1.98 -21.38 10.24
CA ASP A 723 2.69 -22.42 10.97
C ASP A 723 1.71 -23.54 11.39
N ASN A 724 0.59 -23.69 10.66
CA ASN A 724 -0.39 -24.74 10.93
C ASN A 724 0.21 -26.12 10.60
N PRO A 725 0.31 -27.05 11.58
CA PRO A 725 0.88 -28.37 11.34
C PRO A 725 0.05 -29.25 10.40
N ALA A 726 -1.24 -28.94 10.19
CA ALA A 726 -2.08 -29.60 9.19
C ALA A 726 -1.67 -29.28 7.75
N HIS A 727 -0.97 -28.16 7.52
CA HIS A 727 -0.55 -27.74 6.19
C HIS A 727 0.91 -28.13 5.98
N ALA A 728 1.15 -29.23 5.26
CA ALA A 728 2.51 -29.76 5.08
C ALA A 728 3.57 -28.73 4.65
N PRO A 729 3.30 -27.79 3.72
CA PRO A 729 4.27 -26.76 3.33
C PRO A 729 4.56 -25.73 4.43
N CYS A 730 3.68 -25.59 5.41
CA CYS A 730 3.77 -24.61 6.50
C CYS A 730 4.43 -25.19 7.75
N ALA A 731 4.48 -26.52 7.87
CA ALA A 731 4.82 -27.22 9.11
C ALA A 731 6.33 -27.38 9.38
N GLY A 732 7.18 -26.57 8.73
CA GLY A 732 8.64 -26.62 8.84
C GLY A 732 9.26 -27.69 7.95
N THR A 733 9.94 -27.26 6.89
CA THR A 733 10.54 -28.14 5.89
C THR A 733 12.06 -28.22 6.10
N LYS A 734 12.63 -29.42 6.18
CA LYS A 734 14.09 -29.61 6.10
C LYS A 734 14.52 -29.58 4.63
N LEU A 735 15.48 -28.72 4.30
CA LEU A 735 16.04 -28.66 2.95
C LEU A 735 17.01 -29.83 2.73
N SER A 736 17.05 -30.33 1.50
CA SER A 736 18.07 -31.28 1.03
C SER A 736 18.54 -30.87 -0.36
N TRP A 737 19.71 -31.35 -0.77
CA TRP A 737 20.26 -31.06 -2.09
C TRP A 737 19.41 -31.69 -3.21
N ASP A 738 19.02 -32.96 -3.02
CA ASP A 738 18.42 -33.79 -4.07
C ASP A 738 16.90 -33.62 -4.20
N GLU A 739 16.19 -33.45 -3.10
CA GLU A 739 14.74 -33.27 -3.11
C GLU A 739 14.39 -31.80 -3.24
N GLU A 740 13.32 -31.51 -3.97
CA GLU A 740 12.74 -30.16 -4.06
C GLU A 740 11.51 -30.12 -3.16
N PRO A 741 11.65 -29.84 -1.86
CA PRO A 741 10.52 -29.93 -0.97
C PRO A 741 9.52 -28.82 -1.24
N LEU A 742 8.25 -29.09 -0.95
CA LEU A 742 7.17 -28.13 -1.10
C LEU A 742 7.20 -27.12 0.06
N THR A 743 7.79 -25.95 -0.19
CA THR A 743 7.95 -24.86 0.78
C THR A 743 6.84 -23.80 0.64
N PRO A 744 6.66 -22.88 1.61
CA PRO A 744 5.54 -21.94 1.64
C PRO A 744 5.31 -21.14 0.35
N LEU A 745 6.35 -20.60 -0.28
CA LEU A 745 6.21 -19.79 -1.49
C LEU A 745 5.94 -20.68 -2.71
N VAL A 746 6.69 -21.78 -2.84
CA VAL A 746 6.51 -22.75 -3.94
C VAL A 746 5.11 -23.38 -3.92
N ALA A 747 4.57 -23.67 -2.74
CA ALA A 747 3.22 -24.20 -2.59
C ALA A 747 2.14 -23.20 -3.04
N THR A 748 2.26 -21.93 -2.64
CA THR A 748 1.36 -20.87 -3.13
C THR A 748 1.49 -20.69 -4.64
N ARG A 749 2.72 -20.72 -5.18
CA ARG A 749 2.96 -20.64 -6.62
C ARG A 749 2.31 -21.80 -7.37
N ASN A 750 2.44 -23.03 -6.86
CA ASN A 750 1.78 -24.21 -7.43
C ASN A 750 0.25 -24.08 -7.40
N PHE A 751 -0.32 -23.53 -6.34
CA PHE A 751 -1.76 -23.22 -6.28
C PHE A 751 -2.18 -22.25 -7.38
N VAL A 752 -1.45 -21.14 -7.58
CA VAL A 752 -1.77 -20.16 -8.64
C VAL A 752 -1.56 -20.75 -10.05
N LYS A 753 -0.52 -21.58 -10.26
CA LYS A 753 -0.33 -22.33 -11.53
C LYS A 753 -1.53 -23.23 -11.85
N ARG A 754 -2.09 -23.89 -10.84
CA ARG A 754 -3.28 -24.75 -11.00
C ARG A 754 -4.51 -23.90 -11.34
N ILE A 755 -4.75 -22.77 -10.66
CA ILE A 755 -5.82 -21.84 -11.03
C ILE A 755 -5.69 -21.44 -12.50
N ARG A 756 -4.51 -21.01 -12.92
CA ARG A 756 -4.26 -20.61 -14.31
C ARG A 756 -4.53 -21.75 -15.29
N GLY A 757 -4.14 -22.96 -14.92
CA GLY A 757 -4.39 -24.17 -15.69
C GLY A 757 -5.86 -24.55 -15.84
N ILE A 758 -6.73 -24.17 -14.89
CA ILE A 758 -8.20 -24.33 -15.00
C ILE A 758 -8.73 -23.50 -16.18
N PHE A 759 -8.20 -22.29 -16.39
CA PHE A 759 -8.68 -21.37 -17.42
C PHE A 759 -7.92 -21.47 -18.76
N ASP A 760 -6.67 -21.94 -18.75
CA ASP A 760 -5.86 -22.10 -19.97
C ASP A 760 -6.54 -22.97 -21.03
N VAL A 761 -7.36 -23.94 -20.62
CA VAL A 761 -8.13 -24.80 -21.54
C VAL A 761 -9.18 -24.04 -22.36
N LYS A 762 -9.60 -22.85 -21.91
CA LYS A 762 -10.52 -21.96 -22.65
C LYS A 762 -9.79 -21.01 -23.61
N GLY A 763 -8.46 -20.94 -23.53
CA GLY A 763 -7.60 -20.27 -24.51
C GLY A 763 -7.09 -18.88 -24.12
N GLU A 764 -7.76 -18.17 -23.21
CA GLU A 764 -7.35 -16.83 -22.72
C GLU A 764 -7.69 -16.68 -21.21
N PRO A 765 -6.83 -17.17 -20.30
CA PRO A 765 -7.08 -17.06 -18.87
C PRO A 765 -7.02 -15.60 -18.39
N MET A 766 -7.95 -15.20 -17.52
CA MET A 766 -7.91 -13.88 -16.87
C MET A 766 -7.80 -13.99 -15.35
N LEU A 767 -6.58 -13.85 -14.81
CA LEU A 767 -6.33 -13.82 -13.37
C LEU A 767 -6.06 -12.37 -12.90
N VAL A 768 -6.98 -11.84 -12.11
CA VAL A 768 -6.85 -10.54 -11.45
C VAL A 768 -6.41 -10.78 -10.00
N ALA A 769 -5.31 -10.17 -9.57
CA ALA A 769 -4.83 -10.26 -8.18
C ALA A 769 -4.97 -8.93 -7.44
N HIS A 770 -5.39 -8.99 -6.19
CA HIS A 770 -5.45 -7.87 -5.26
C HIS A 770 -4.81 -8.29 -3.94
N ASN A 771 -3.79 -7.59 -3.47
CA ASN A 771 -2.95 -8.05 -2.34
C ASN A 771 -2.72 -6.96 -1.27
N GLY A 772 -3.55 -5.92 -1.26
CA GLY A 772 -3.47 -4.84 -0.29
C GLY A 772 -2.09 -4.16 -0.18
N GLY A 773 -1.44 -3.91 -1.31
CA GLY A 773 -0.12 -3.30 -1.43
C GLY A 773 1.05 -4.29 -1.47
N GLY A 774 0.80 -5.61 -1.36
CA GLY A 774 1.83 -6.65 -1.40
C GLY A 774 2.22 -7.07 -2.82
N LEU A 775 3.48 -6.81 -3.20
CA LEU A 775 4.08 -7.20 -4.48
C LEU A 775 5.01 -8.42 -4.31
N GLN A 776 4.41 -9.61 -4.20
CA GLN A 776 5.15 -10.87 -4.25
C GLN A 776 5.22 -11.37 -5.70
N ILE A 777 6.23 -10.91 -6.44
CA ILE A 777 6.33 -11.15 -7.89
C ILE A 777 6.49 -12.64 -8.23
N GLU A 778 7.01 -13.46 -7.32
CA GLU A 778 7.19 -14.90 -7.54
C GLU A 778 5.86 -15.65 -7.69
N THR A 779 4.75 -15.07 -7.25
CA THR A 779 3.41 -15.63 -7.47
C THR A 779 2.57 -14.73 -8.38
N LEU A 780 2.71 -13.40 -8.26
CA LEU A 780 2.03 -12.42 -9.11
C LEU A 780 2.45 -12.48 -10.58
N SER A 781 3.65 -12.97 -10.89
CA SER A 781 4.10 -13.23 -12.27
C SER A 781 3.14 -14.12 -13.06
N LEU A 782 2.34 -14.94 -12.36
CA LEU A 782 1.32 -15.82 -12.95
C LEU A 782 -0.02 -15.12 -13.22
N CYS A 783 -0.25 -13.92 -12.69
CA CYS A 783 -1.50 -13.15 -12.81
C CYS A 783 -1.41 -12.12 -13.94
N ASP A 784 -2.52 -11.74 -14.55
CA ASP A 784 -2.56 -10.89 -15.75
C ASP A 784 -2.83 -9.42 -15.39
N VAL A 785 -3.61 -9.19 -14.34
CA VAL A 785 -3.94 -7.85 -13.82
C VAL A 785 -3.63 -7.79 -12.33
N PHE A 786 -3.05 -6.68 -11.89
CA PHE A 786 -2.86 -6.33 -10.49
C PHE A 786 -3.78 -5.15 -10.15
N TYR A 787 -4.78 -5.41 -9.30
CA TYR A 787 -5.76 -4.43 -8.83
C TYR A 787 -5.27 -3.86 -7.50
N GLU A 788 -4.88 -2.59 -7.46
CA GLU A 788 -4.10 -2.04 -6.34
C GLU A 788 -4.38 -0.54 -6.13
N GLY A 789 -4.17 0.01 -4.93
CA GLY A 789 -4.39 1.44 -4.65
C GLY A 789 -5.14 1.71 -3.36
N GLU A 790 -5.85 0.73 -2.80
CA GLU A 790 -6.72 0.89 -1.62
C GLU A 790 -5.99 1.51 -0.41
N GLN A 791 -4.70 1.22 -0.26
CA GLN A 791 -3.84 1.64 0.84
C GLN A 791 -3.42 3.10 0.72
N LEU A 792 -3.72 3.76 -0.40
CA LEU A 792 -3.58 5.20 -0.56
C LEU A 792 -4.81 5.96 -0.05
N SER A 793 -5.84 5.26 0.44
CA SER A 793 -7.12 5.85 0.85
C SER A 793 -7.00 7.03 1.80
N ASP A 794 -7.94 7.97 1.69
CA ASP A 794 -8.01 9.18 2.54
C ASP A 794 -8.20 8.85 4.06
N VAL A 795 -8.50 7.59 4.41
CA VAL A 795 -8.55 7.11 5.81
C VAL A 795 -7.14 6.89 6.37
N ARG A 796 -6.19 6.43 5.55
CA ARG A 796 -4.80 6.21 5.96
C ARG A 796 -3.96 7.48 5.79
N TYR A 797 -4.01 8.09 4.61
CA TYR A 797 -3.20 9.26 4.30
C TYR A 797 -3.99 10.54 4.51
N ALA A 798 -3.45 11.42 5.37
CA ALA A 798 -4.05 12.72 5.63
C ALA A 798 -4.11 13.58 4.36
N ARG A 799 -5.06 14.53 4.34
CA ARG A 799 -5.27 15.37 3.16
C ARG A 799 -4.00 16.15 2.80
N GLY A 800 -3.60 16.08 1.54
CA GLY A 800 -2.39 16.76 1.06
C GLY A 800 -1.17 15.85 0.97
N TYR A 801 -1.25 14.57 1.35
CA TYR A 801 -0.26 13.58 0.95
C TYR A 801 -0.07 13.61 -0.58
N ARG A 802 1.18 13.45 -1.00
CA ARG A 802 1.57 13.36 -2.40
C ARG A 802 2.38 12.10 -2.62
N LEU A 803 1.91 11.25 -3.52
CA LEU A 803 2.58 10.00 -3.88
C LEU A 803 3.96 10.31 -4.50
N PRO A 804 5.07 9.84 -3.91
CA PRO A 804 6.38 9.96 -4.53
C PRO A 804 6.42 9.24 -5.88
N LEU A 805 7.02 9.87 -6.89
CA LEU A 805 7.01 9.38 -8.27
C LEU A 805 7.54 7.95 -8.43
N HIS A 806 8.61 7.59 -7.72
CA HIS A 806 9.18 6.25 -7.77
C HIS A 806 8.21 5.17 -7.24
N LYS A 807 7.34 5.51 -6.27
CA LYS A 807 6.32 4.60 -5.77
C LYS A 807 5.23 4.38 -6.82
N ALA A 808 4.84 5.44 -7.54
CA ALA A 808 3.94 5.34 -8.70
C ALA A 808 4.52 4.43 -9.78
N ALA A 809 5.77 4.70 -10.17
CA ALA A 809 6.45 4.02 -11.27
C ALA A 809 6.67 2.52 -11.02
N VAL A 810 6.92 2.11 -9.77
CA VAL A 810 7.17 0.70 -9.42
C VAL A 810 5.92 0.01 -8.88
N GLY A 811 5.21 0.66 -7.95
CA GLY A 811 4.13 0.04 -7.20
C GLY A 811 2.79 -0.01 -7.92
N TYR A 812 2.55 0.92 -8.86
CA TYR A 812 1.21 1.14 -9.43
C TYR A 812 1.20 1.15 -10.97
N SER A 813 2.32 0.87 -11.64
CA SER A 813 2.39 0.91 -13.11
C SER A 813 2.22 -0.44 -13.81
N GLY A 814 2.54 -1.55 -13.13
CA GLY A 814 2.58 -2.88 -13.75
C GLY A 814 3.78 -3.13 -14.68
N ARG A 815 4.35 -2.07 -15.30
CA ARG A 815 5.37 -2.16 -16.35
C ARG A 815 6.65 -2.89 -15.96
N PRO A 816 7.29 -2.63 -14.79
CA PRO A 816 8.50 -3.35 -14.39
C PRO A 816 8.28 -4.86 -14.22
N TRP A 817 7.02 -5.28 -14.07
CA TRP A 817 6.63 -6.63 -13.69
C TRP A 817 6.12 -7.46 -14.86
N GLY A 818 5.52 -6.82 -15.87
CA GLY A 818 4.92 -7.51 -17.03
C GLY A 818 3.44 -7.87 -16.85
N PHE A 819 2.77 -7.29 -15.87
CA PHE A 819 1.30 -7.37 -15.72
C PHE A 819 0.66 -6.00 -15.92
N ARG A 820 -0.64 -5.97 -16.19
CA ARG A 820 -1.41 -4.72 -16.21
C ARG A 820 -1.74 -4.29 -14.79
N THR A 821 -1.86 -3.00 -14.55
CA THR A 821 -2.35 -2.48 -13.26
C THR A 821 -3.63 -1.69 -13.47
N ASP A 822 -4.61 -1.98 -12.64
CA ASP A 822 -5.82 -1.18 -12.47
C ASP A 822 -5.77 -0.55 -11.07
N LEU A 823 -5.73 0.78 -11.05
CA LEU A 823 -5.54 1.58 -9.86
C LEU A 823 -6.88 1.92 -9.22
N ILE A 824 -7.09 1.48 -7.98
CA ILE A 824 -8.29 1.72 -7.18
C ILE A 824 -8.31 3.16 -6.67
N ALA A 825 -8.72 4.11 -7.50
CA ALA A 825 -8.65 5.52 -7.14
C ALA A 825 -9.85 6.01 -6.33
N ASN A 826 -11.00 5.32 -6.30
CA ASN A 826 -12.23 5.75 -5.62
C ASN A 826 -12.11 5.95 -4.10
N MET A 827 -11.12 5.33 -3.48
CA MET A 827 -10.83 5.54 -2.06
C MET A 827 -9.94 6.78 -1.83
N ILE A 828 -9.56 7.46 -2.92
CA ILE A 828 -8.58 8.55 -3.05
C ILE A 828 -9.20 9.58 -4.03
N ARG A 829 -8.53 10.72 -4.23
CA ARG A 829 -8.90 11.71 -5.25
C ARG A 829 -8.58 11.19 -6.67
N PRO A 830 -9.56 10.78 -7.49
CA PRO A 830 -9.30 10.06 -8.74
C PRO A 830 -8.53 10.88 -9.76
N ARG A 831 -8.90 12.15 -9.95
CA ARG A 831 -8.19 13.07 -10.87
C ARG A 831 -6.77 13.38 -10.46
N TYR A 832 -6.50 13.43 -9.15
CA TYR A 832 -5.13 13.55 -8.64
C TYR A 832 -4.30 12.32 -9.04
N MET A 833 -4.86 11.12 -8.86
CA MET A 833 -4.18 9.89 -9.25
C MET A 833 -4.02 9.76 -10.77
N MET A 834 -4.95 10.30 -11.56
CA MET A 834 -4.84 10.32 -13.02
C MET A 834 -3.61 11.07 -13.53
N ALA A 835 -3.15 12.12 -12.82
CA ALA A 835 -1.89 12.80 -13.15
C ALA A 835 -0.66 11.86 -13.07
N TYR A 836 -0.75 10.77 -12.31
CA TYR A 836 0.25 9.71 -12.23
C TYR A 836 -0.07 8.53 -13.15
N ALA A 837 -1.32 8.06 -13.15
CA ALA A 837 -1.74 6.87 -13.89
C ALA A 837 -1.54 7.05 -15.40
N ALA A 838 -2.02 8.17 -15.95
CA ALA A 838 -1.88 8.47 -17.37
C ALA A 838 -0.41 8.66 -17.81
N LEU A 839 0.46 9.14 -16.90
CA LEU A 839 1.91 9.23 -17.16
C LEU A 839 2.62 7.87 -17.23
N HIS A 840 2.00 6.81 -16.71
CA HIS A 840 2.60 5.48 -16.61
C HIS A 840 1.83 4.41 -17.38
N ASP A 841 0.84 4.81 -18.20
CA ASP A 841 -0.02 3.90 -18.96
C ASP A 841 -0.80 2.95 -18.04
N VAL A 842 -1.61 3.51 -17.13
CA VAL A 842 -2.35 2.79 -16.08
C VAL A 842 -3.83 3.15 -16.10
N GLU A 843 -4.70 2.14 -15.95
CA GLU A 843 -6.16 2.27 -15.81
C GLU A 843 -6.55 2.67 -14.38
N ILE A 844 -7.65 3.40 -14.22
CA ILE A 844 -8.23 3.77 -12.93
C ILE A 844 -9.64 3.21 -12.78
N ALA A 845 -9.88 2.44 -11.74
CA ALA A 845 -11.21 1.95 -11.42
C ALA A 845 -12.21 3.09 -11.13
N ARG A 846 -13.43 2.99 -11.71
CA ARG A 846 -14.73 3.55 -11.29
C ARG A 846 -15.10 5.03 -11.43
N ASP A 847 -14.22 5.99 -11.74
CA ASP A 847 -14.59 7.42 -11.59
C ASP A 847 -14.55 8.31 -12.84
N ASP A 848 -13.90 7.94 -13.97
CA ASP A 848 -13.85 8.80 -15.17
C ASP A 848 -13.73 8.01 -16.49
N GLU A 849 -14.60 6.99 -16.69
CA GLU A 849 -14.61 6.13 -17.89
C GLU A 849 -14.63 6.96 -19.20
N ASP A 850 -15.33 8.11 -19.21
CA ASP A 850 -15.37 9.03 -20.34
C ASP A 850 -13.99 9.64 -20.65
N LEU A 851 -13.24 10.05 -19.62
CA LEU A 851 -11.91 10.62 -19.79
C LEU A 851 -10.89 9.55 -20.19
N GLU A 852 -10.93 8.38 -19.57
CA GLU A 852 -10.06 7.26 -19.96
C GLU A 852 -10.33 6.80 -21.39
N THR A 853 -11.60 6.67 -21.78
CA THR A 853 -11.98 6.37 -23.18
C THR A 853 -11.44 7.44 -24.12
N ALA A 854 -11.54 8.72 -23.74
CA ALA A 854 -11.05 9.82 -24.58
C ALA A 854 -9.52 9.90 -24.67
N ILE A 855 -8.79 9.45 -23.65
CA ILE A 855 -7.33 9.39 -23.64
C ILE A 855 -6.82 8.15 -24.39
N TYR A 856 -7.34 6.97 -24.07
CA TYR A 856 -6.78 5.69 -24.50
C TYR A 856 -7.49 5.07 -25.70
N GLY A 857 -8.77 5.34 -25.94
CA GLY A 857 -9.62 4.57 -26.86
C GLY A 857 -9.05 4.39 -28.27
N ASP A 858 -8.47 5.45 -28.85
CA ASP A 858 -7.87 5.41 -30.20
C ASP A 858 -6.40 4.90 -30.20
N PHE A 859 -5.84 4.57 -29.04
CA PHE A 859 -4.41 4.31 -28.81
C PHE A 859 -4.15 2.89 -28.28
N GLN A 860 -5.07 1.96 -28.58
CA GLN A 860 -5.00 0.56 -28.09
C GLN A 860 -4.68 -0.46 -29.18
N ASP A 861 -4.20 -0.02 -30.33
CA ASP A 861 -3.87 -0.90 -31.46
C ASP A 861 -2.36 -1.10 -31.62
N ASP A 862 -1.97 -2.08 -32.44
CA ASP A 862 -0.57 -2.42 -32.70
C ASP A 862 0.16 -1.33 -33.52
N ALA A 863 -0.56 -0.34 -34.06
CA ALA A 863 0.01 0.83 -34.72
C ALA A 863 0.40 1.94 -33.74
N THR A 864 0.07 1.78 -32.46
CA THR A 864 0.35 2.74 -31.41
C THR A 864 1.65 2.40 -30.66
N SER A 865 2.51 3.39 -30.49
CA SER A 865 3.68 3.32 -29.61
C SER A 865 3.53 4.24 -28.40
N TYR A 866 3.87 3.72 -27.23
CA TYR A 866 3.91 4.49 -25.99
C TYR A 866 5.34 4.97 -25.69
N HIS A 867 5.49 6.28 -25.50
CA HIS A 867 6.74 6.98 -25.22
C HIS A 867 6.71 7.55 -23.80
N PRO A 868 7.29 6.86 -22.81
CA PRO A 868 7.23 7.29 -21.41
C PRO A 868 8.27 8.37 -21.08
N TYR A 869 7.97 9.26 -20.13
CA TYR A 869 8.84 10.38 -19.73
C TYR A 869 10.26 9.98 -19.27
N TRP A 870 10.46 8.75 -18.81
CA TRP A 870 11.77 8.27 -18.33
C TRP A 870 12.72 7.81 -19.45
N ARG A 871 12.27 7.83 -20.71
CA ARG A 871 13.07 7.53 -21.89
C ARG A 871 13.35 8.80 -22.70
N ALA A 872 14.22 8.69 -23.70
CA ALA A 872 14.45 9.76 -24.65
C ALA A 872 13.15 10.17 -25.36
N GLN A 873 12.95 11.47 -25.56
CA GLN A 873 11.76 12.06 -26.18
C GLN A 873 12.12 12.59 -27.57
N PRO A 874 12.18 11.76 -28.62
CA PRO A 874 12.65 12.20 -29.94
C PRO A 874 11.69 13.16 -30.65
N HIS A 875 10.40 13.12 -30.33
CA HIS A 875 9.36 13.85 -31.05
C HIS A 875 8.89 15.15 -30.37
N ILE A 876 9.26 15.35 -29.10
CA ILE A 876 8.84 16.51 -28.32
C ILE A 876 10.01 17.10 -27.54
N ARG A 877 9.96 18.40 -27.28
CA ARG A 877 10.93 19.08 -26.41
C ARG A 877 10.24 20.05 -25.48
N LEU A 878 10.46 19.87 -24.17
CA LEU A 878 10.07 20.84 -23.15
C LEU A 878 11.01 22.04 -23.23
N GLU A 879 10.48 23.21 -23.59
CA GLU A 879 11.24 24.46 -23.69
C GLU A 879 11.12 25.31 -22.41
N ASP A 880 9.99 25.22 -21.70
CA ASP A 880 9.76 25.90 -20.42
C ASP A 880 8.79 25.12 -19.51
N GLY A 881 8.92 25.30 -18.20
CA GLY A 881 8.12 24.66 -17.15
C GLY A 881 8.75 23.40 -16.54
N GLU A 882 8.29 23.02 -15.35
CA GLU A 882 8.71 21.79 -14.65
C GLU A 882 7.60 20.73 -14.66
N VAL A 883 7.53 19.96 -15.75
CA VAL A 883 6.51 18.92 -15.97
C VAL A 883 7.10 17.63 -16.50
N LEU A 884 6.35 16.54 -16.35
CA LEU A 884 6.65 15.26 -16.98
C LEU A 884 5.71 15.06 -18.16
N VAL A 885 6.24 14.48 -19.25
CA VAL A 885 5.45 14.22 -20.46
C VAL A 885 5.66 12.78 -20.93
N SER A 886 4.57 12.01 -20.96
CA SER A 886 4.47 10.74 -21.67
C SER A 886 3.49 10.92 -22.83
N TYR A 887 3.65 10.17 -23.92
CA TYR A 887 2.69 10.24 -25.03
C TYR A 887 2.52 8.93 -25.78
N TYR A 888 1.35 8.80 -26.38
CA TYR A 888 1.02 7.76 -27.36
C TYR A 888 1.13 8.36 -28.75
N LEU A 889 1.76 7.63 -29.67
CA LEU A 889 1.93 8.03 -31.05
C LEU A 889 1.41 6.93 -31.97
N ARG A 890 0.56 7.32 -32.92
CA ARG A 890 0.12 6.46 -34.03
C ARG A 890 0.12 7.28 -35.32
N PRO A 891 0.03 6.65 -36.50
CA PRO A 891 -0.12 7.39 -37.75
C PRO A 891 -1.28 8.38 -37.68
N GLY A 892 -0.98 9.68 -37.87
CA GLY A 892 -1.96 10.76 -37.94
C GLY A 892 -2.56 11.23 -36.60
N SER A 893 -2.12 10.74 -35.45
CA SER A 893 -2.62 11.21 -34.15
C SER A 893 -1.63 10.96 -33.01
N ALA A 894 -1.53 11.89 -32.08
CA ALA A 894 -0.74 11.76 -30.86
C ALA A 894 -1.56 12.19 -29.64
N MET A 895 -1.41 11.46 -28.52
CA MET A 895 -1.98 11.81 -27.22
C MET A 895 -0.86 12.10 -26.24
N LEU A 896 -0.69 13.36 -25.85
CA LEU A 896 0.32 13.80 -24.89
C LEU A 896 -0.31 13.97 -23.51
N ILE A 897 0.30 13.36 -22.49
CA ILE A 897 -0.03 13.55 -21.08
C ILE A 897 1.02 14.46 -20.47
N VAL A 898 0.64 15.71 -20.19
CA VAL A 898 1.51 16.74 -19.61
C VAL A 898 1.15 16.94 -18.15
N SER A 899 1.94 16.41 -17.24
CA SER A 899 1.64 16.37 -15.80
C SER A 899 2.56 17.27 -14.99
N ASN A 900 1.95 18.19 -14.22
CA ASN A 900 2.62 18.97 -13.21
C ASN A 900 2.47 18.27 -11.85
N LEU A 901 3.54 17.63 -11.37
CA LEU A 901 3.57 16.97 -10.04
C LEU A 901 4.23 17.84 -8.97
N THR A 902 4.50 19.11 -9.27
CA THR A 902 5.13 20.06 -8.35
C THR A 902 4.09 20.73 -7.43
N TRP A 903 4.58 21.42 -6.41
CA TRP A 903 3.75 22.19 -5.47
C TRP A 903 3.34 23.58 -6.01
N ASP A 904 3.89 23.96 -7.16
CA ASP A 904 3.70 25.26 -7.81
C ASP A 904 2.91 25.13 -9.12
N HIS A 905 2.31 26.24 -9.57
CA HIS A 905 1.75 26.31 -10.91
C HIS A 905 2.90 26.36 -11.93
N GLN A 906 2.73 25.70 -13.07
CA GLN A 906 3.75 25.68 -14.12
C GLN A 906 3.18 26.35 -15.37
N ASP A 907 3.89 27.35 -15.89
CA ASP A 907 3.69 27.85 -17.24
C ASP A 907 4.59 27.02 -18.15
N VAL A 908 4.00 26.30 -19.11
CA VAL A 908 4.65 25.25 -19.89
C VAL A 908 4.70 25.65 -21.36
N VAL A 909 5.85 25.45 -21.99
CA VAL A 909 6.03 25.56 -23.44
C VAL A 909 6.59 24.25 -23.98
N LEU A 910 5.81 23.57 -24.83
CA LEU A 910 6.18 22.31 -25.45
C LEU A 910 6.33 22.49 -26.96
N ASN A 911 7.49 22.12 -27.48
CA ASN A 911 7.73 21.99 -28.90
C ASN A 911 7.31 20.60 -29.36
N VAL A 912 6.37 20.55 -30.29
CA VAL A 912 5.71 19.34 -30.79
C VAL A 912 5.90 19.15 -32.30
N ARG A 913 6.70 20.00 -32.94
CA ARG A 913 6.89 20.02 -34.41
C ARG A 913 7.35 18.68 -34.98
N ASP A 914 8.09 17.91 -34.19
CA ASP A 914 8.75 16.67 -34.61
C ASP A 914 7.84 15.44 -34.40
N LEU A 915 6.58 15.61 -33.97
CA LEU A 915 5.57 14.54 -33.92
C LEU A 915 5.22 14.02 -35.32
N PHE A 916 5.09 14.93 -36.29
CA PHE A 916 4.77 14.63 -37.69
C PHE A 916 5.65 15.51 -38.60
N PRO A 917 6.94 15.20 -38.78
CA PRO A 917 7.94 16.11 -39.35
C PRO A 917 7.63 16.61 -40.77
N ASP A 918 6.82 15.85 -41.53
CA ASP A 918 6.43 16.18 -42.91
C ASP A 918 5.01 16.77 -43.02
N GLN A 919 4.35 17.08 -41.90
CA GLN A 919 2.95 17.48 -41.87
C GLN A 919 2.73 18.73 -41.02
N ALA A 920 1.83 19.62 -41.48
CA ALA A 920 1.46 20.79 -40.72
C ALA A 920 0.59 20.41 -39.50
N LEU A 921 1.01 20.82 -38.31
CA LEU A 921 0.26 20.64 -37.08
C LEU A 921 -0.74 21.77 -36.91
N THR A 922 -2.02 21.48 -37.09
CA THR A 922 -3.07 22.53 -37.13
C THR A 922 -4.19 22.28 -36.12
N LYS A 923 -4.20 21.12 -35.46
CA LYS A 923 -5.23 20.74 -34.49
C LYS A 923 -4.60 20.21 -33.21
N ALA A 924 -4.81 20.94 -32.11
CA ALA A 924 -4.58 20.45 -30.76
C ALA A 924 -5.84 20.68 -29.92
N VAL A 925 -6.21 19.69 -29.10
CA VAL A 925 -7.38 19.75 -28.22
C VAL A 925 -7.00 19.27 -26.84
N ASN A 926 -7.31 20.06 -25.81
CA ASN A 926 -7.34 19.60 -24.43
C ASN A 926 -8.57 18.69 -24.28
N VAL A 927 -8.32 17.39 -24.14
CA VAL A 927 -9.35 16.35 -24.16
C VAL A 927 -10.22 16.40 -22.90
N GLU A 928 -9.62 16.75 -21.76
CA GLU A 928 -10.31 16.86 -20.48
C GLU A 928 -11.36 17.98 -20.50
N ARG A 929 -11.02 19.13 -21.11
CA ARG A 929 -11.92 20.29 -21.19
C ARG A 929 -12.70 20.38 -22.50
N ARG A 930 -12.35 19.55 -23.48
CA ARG A 930 -12.85 19.60 -24.86
C ARG A 930 -12.62 20.97 -25.51
N GLU A 931 -11.48 21.60 -25.21
CA GLU A 931 -11.13 22.95 -25.65
C GLU A 931 -9.99 22.91 -26.68
N PRO A 932 -10.08 23.64 -27.80
CA PRO A 932 -8.95 23.81 -28.73
C PRO A 932 -7.76 24.49 -28.05
N VAL A 933 -6.55 24.04 -28.35
CA VAL A 933 -5.30 24.65 -27.90
C VAL A 933 -4.54 25.15 -29.13
N ALA A 934 -4.05 26.40 -29.07
CA ALA A 934 -3.31 26.98 -30.18
C ALA A 934 -1.93 26.31 -30.35
N ILE A 935 -1.54 26.09 -31.61
CA ILE A 935 -0.20 25.66 -31.99
C ILE A 935 0.47 26.84 -32.73
N ASP A 936 1.48 27.46 -32.13
CA ASP A 936 2.25 28.54 -32.75
C ASP A 936 3.65 28.05 -33.14
N ARG A 937 3.93 27.96 -34.45
CA ARG A 937 5.22 27.49 -34.99
C ARG A 937 5.68 26.15 -34.36
N GLY A 938 4.75 25.22 -34.20
CA GLY A 938 4.98 23.91 -33.58
C GLY A 938 5.13 23.95 -32.06
N ARG A 939 4.75 25.05 -31.39
CA ARG A 939 4.74 25.17 -29.93
C ARG A 939 3.32 25.19 -29.38
N VAL A 940 3.15 24.54 -28.24
CA VAL A 940 1.94 24.59 -27.43
C VAL A 940 2.29 25.21 -26.09
N SER A 941 1.55 26.24 -25.69
CA SER A 941 1.70 26.92 -24.41
C SER A 941 0.48 26.71 -23.53
N MET A 942 0.69 26.39 -22.26
CA MET A 942 -0.40 26.18 -21.31
C MET A 942 0.04 26.47 -19.88
N ARG A 943 -0.92 26.81 -19.02
CA ARG A 943 -0.70 26.92 -17.57
C ARG A 943 -1.31 25.71 -16.87
N ILE A 944 -0.50 24.93 -16.18
CA ILE A 944 -0.93 23.72 -15.47
C ILE A 944 -0.85 23.97 -13.96
N PRO A 945 -1.98 23.95 -13.23
CA PRO A 945 -1.95 24.03 -11.78
C PRO A 945 -1.16 22.89 -11.13
N ARG A 946 -0.66 23.14 -9.92
CA ARG A 946 0.02 22.14 -9.10
C ARG A 946 -0.76 20.82 -9.03
N HIS A 947 -0.06 19.70 -9.14
CA HIS A 947 -0.63 18.35 -9.07
C HIS A 947 -1.82 18.09 -10.00
N ARG A 948 -1.79 18.69 -11.20
CA ARG A 948 -2.76 18.44 -12.26
C ARG A 948 -2.05 18.00 -13.54
N PHE A 949 -2.81 17.49 -14.49
CA PHE A 949 -2.31 17.17 -15.82
C PHE A 949 -3.18 17.81 -16.89
N VAL A 950 -2.68 17.78 -18.12
CA VAL A 950 -3.42 18.09 -19.34
C VAL A 950 -3.21 16.94 -20.32
N ALA A 951 -4.31 16.36 -20.82
CA ALA A 951 -4.28 15.43 -21.94
C ALA A 951 -4.52 16.20 -23.25
N LEU A 952 -3.55 16.15 -24.16
CA LEU A 952 -3.58 16.87 -25.44
C LEU A 952 -3.59 15.90 -26.59
N ARG A 953 -4.67 15.94 -27.38
CA ARG A 953 -4.72 15.25 -28.67
C ARG A 953 -4.22 16.19 -29.76
N ILE A 954 -3.21 15.75 -30.50
CA ILE A 954 -2.59 16.50 -31.61
C ILE A 954 -2.75 15.71 -32.90
N GLU A 955 -3.26 16.36 -33.94
CA GLU A 955 -3.47 15.77 -35.26
C GLU A 955 -2.92 16.71 -36.36
N PRO A 956 -2.33 16.15 -37.43
CA PRO A 956 -1.95 16.88 -38.62
C PRO A 956 -3.19 17.27 -39.43
N GLY A 957 -3.16 18.41 -40.12
CA GLY A 957 -4.31 18.85 -40.93
C GLY A 957 -4.00 20.00 -41.89
N ALA A 958 -4.93 20.25 -42.82
CA ALA A 958 -4.93 21.49 -43.58
C ALA A 958 -5.20 22.66 -42.61
N ALA A 959 -4.45 23.76 -42.75
CA ALA A 959 -4.55 24.94 -41.87
C ALA A 959 -6.00 25.38 -41.69
N ALA A 960 -6.61 25.00 -40.56
CA ALA A 960 -7.88 25.55 -40.15
C ALA A 960 -7.59 26.96 -39.65
N ASN A 961 -8.09 27.93 -40.40
CA ASN A 961 -8.01 29.35 -40.08
C ASN A 961 -8.96 29.62 -38.90
N THR A 962 -8.55 29.29 -37.67
CA THR A 962 -9.31 29.56 -36.45
C THR A 962 -8.56 30.55 -35.57
N SER A 963 -8.32 31.74 -36.12
CA SER A 963 -8.17 32.96 -35.32
C SER A 963 -9.54 33.34 -34.74
N LYS A 964 -10.06 32.57 -33.80
CA LYS A 964 -11.01 33.10 -32.83
C LYS A 964 -10.38 32.96 -31.46
N GLN A 965 -9.66 34.02 -31.09
CA GLN A 965 -9.48 34.38 -29.69
C GLN A 965 -10.83 34.17 -28.97
N PRO A 966 -10.89 33.43 -27.86
CA PRO A 966 -12.06 33.50 -27.01
C PRO A 966 -12.23 34.98 -26.60
N ALA A 967 -13.39 35.54 -26.94
CA ALA A 967 -13.73 36.91 -26.59
C ALA A 967 -13.57 37.10 -25.07
N THR A 968 -12.58 37.88 -24.67
CA THR A 968 -12.53 38.51 -23.37
C THR A 968 -13.47 39.70 -23.42
N ASP A 969 -14.70 39.49 -22.96
CA ASP A 969 -15.52 40.46 -22.24
C ASP A 969 -16.94 39.89 -22.11
N SER A 970 -17.21 39.21 -20.98
CA SER A 970 -18.56 39.22 -20.44
C SER A 970 -18.52 40.09 -19.18
N THR A 971 -19.13 41.26 -19.28
CA THR A 971 -19.52 42.01 -18.09
C THR A 971 -20.43 41.11 -17.28
N PHE A 972 -19.97 40.70 -16.09
CA PHE A 972 -20.80 39.97 -15.14
C PHE A 972 -22.09 40.77 -14.93
N PRO A 973 -23.29 40.17 -15.06
CA PRO A 973 -24.53 40.88 -14.79
C PRO A 973 -24.50 41.46 -13.37
N ALA A 974 -25.10 42.64 -13.16
CA ALA A 974 -25.23 43.23 -11.83
C ALA A 974 -25.96 42.23 -10.92
N PRO A 975 -25.25 41.62 -9.93
CA PRO A 975 -25.81 40.51 -9.20
C PRO A 975 -26.90 40.98 -8.25
N ALA A 976 -27.84 40.09 -7.93
CA ALA A 976 -28.80 40.36 -6.85
C ALA A 976 -28.04 40.54 -5.52
N THR A 977 -28.15 41.72 -4.91
CA THR A 977 -27.50 42.03 -3.63
C THR A 977 -28.43 42.82 -2.73
N GLY A 978 -28.41 42.55 -1.42
CA GLY A 978 -29.20 43.28 -0.43
C GLY A 978 -30.62 42.75 -0.25
N ILE A 979 -30.86 41.46 -0.51
CA ILE A 979 -32.14 40.79 -0.24
C ILE A 979 -32.07 40.19 1.17
N ASP A 980 -32.98 40.54 2.06
CA ASP A 980 -32.99 40.14 3.48
C ASP A 980 -34.30 39.44 3.92
N ARG A 981 -35.17 39.17 2.94
CA ARG A 981 -36.46 38.46 3.03
C ARG A 981 -36.88 37.90 1.68
N TYR A 982 -37.78 36.93 1.66
CA TYR A 982 -38.42 36.46 0.43
C TYR A 982 -39.21 37.59 -0.26
N ILE A 983 -38.99 37.75 -1.58
CA ILE A 983 -39.70 38.71 -2.44
C ILE A 983 -40.30 37.92 -3.61
N PRO A 984 -41.64 37.74 -3.68
CA PRO A 984 -42.29 36.89 -4.67
C PRO A 984 -41.85 37.14 -6.13
N ASP A 985 -41.75 38.40 -6.54
CA ASP A 985 -41.42 38.78 -7.93
C ASP A 985 -40.00 38.37 -8.37
N GLN A 986 -39.11 38.08 -7.42
CA GLN A 986 -37.74 37.65 -7.70
C GLN A 986 -37.61 36.14 -7.89
N TRP A 987 -38.66 35.38 -7.59
CA TRP A 987 -38.66 33.92 -7.68
C TRP A 987 -39.64 33.43 -8.76
N ARG A 988 -39.29 32.30 -9.37
CA ARG A 988 -40.18 31.53 -10.23
C ARG A 988 -40.51 30.23 -9.49
N LEU A 989 -41.77 30.09 -9.12
CA LEU A 989 -42.35 28.85 -8.60
C LEU A 989 -43.03 28.14 -9.78
N ASN A 990 -42.80 26.84 -9.96
CA ASN A 990 -43.36 26.08 -11.10
C ASN A 990 -44.81 25.61 -10.86
N THR A 991 -45.68 26.56 -10.53
CA THR A 991 -47.11 26.33 -10.23
C THR A 991 -47.91 25.76 -11.41
N ASP A 992 -47.37 25.85 -12.62
CA ASP A 992 -47.92 25.30 -13.86
C ASP A 992 -47.64 23.81 -14.06
N THR A 993 -46.86 23.19 -13.17
CA THR A 993 -46.46 21.77 -13.26
C THR A 993 -47.51 20.86 -12.61
N PRO A 994 -48.04 19.83 -13.31
CA PRO A 994 -48.99 18.88 -12.73
C PRO A 994 -48.45 18.21 -11.46
N GLY A 995 -49.24 18.23 -10.38
CA GLY A 995 -48.86 17.63 -9.09
C GLY A 995 -48.04 18.53 -8.17
N VAL A 996 -47.84 19.81 -8.52
CA VAL A 996 -47.23 20.82 -7.64
C VAL A 996 -48.30 21.67 -6.98
N THR A 997 -48.23 21.84 -5.65
CA THR A 997 -49.06 22.79 -4.89
C THR A 997 -48.20 23.82 -4.17
N VAL A 998 -48.70 25.06 -4.05
CA VAL A 998 -47.99 26.18 -3.42
C VAL A 998 -48.89 26.89 -2.42
N GLU A 999 -48.36 27.13 -1.22
CA GLU A 999 -48.93 28.01 -0.19
C GLU A 999 -47.98 29.21 -0.04
N ASP A 1000 -48.38 30.43 -0.41
CA ASP A 1000 -47.45 31.55 -0.61
C ASP A 1000 -46.87 32.19 0.67
N ASP A 1001 -47.46 31.93 1.85
CA ASP A 1001 -47.15 32.67 3.08
C ASP A 1001 -47.29 31.80 4.35
N VAL A 1002 -46.38 30.83 4.51
CA VAL A 1002 -46.30 29.98 5.71
C VAL A 1002 -45.34 30.54 6.76
N ASN A 1003 -45.64 30.31 8.04
CA ASN A 1003 -44.79 30.73 9.15
C ASN A 1003 -43.65 29.72 9.38
N LEU A 1004 -42.41 30.19 9.30
CA LEU A 1004 -41.18 29.39 9.52
C LEU A 1004 -40.59 29.61 10.93
N GLY A 1005 -41.26 30.40 11.79
CA GLY A 1005 -40.79 30.77 13.14
C GLY A 1005 -40.07 32.13 13.16
N ASN A 1006 -39.87 32.72 14.35
CA ASN A 1006 -39.17 34.00 14.55
C ASN A 1006 -39.63 35.16 13.65
N ALA A 1007 -40.94 35.26 13.39
CA ALA A 1007 -41.55 36.24 12.49
C ALA A 1007 -41.08 36.17 11.01
N ARG A 1008 -40.49 35.05 10.59
CA ARG A 1008 -40.07 34.77 9.21
C ARG A 1008 -41.16 33.99 8.48
N ARG A 1009 -41.47 34.40 7.24
CA ARG A 1009 -42.52 33.80 6.42
C ARG A 1009 -42.09 33.70 4.97
N GLY A 1010 -42.61 32.72 4.26
CA GLY A 1010 -42.31 32.51 2.84
C GLY A 1010 -43.14 31.40 2.23
N PRO A 1011 -42.87 30.99 0.97
CA PRO A 1011 -43.69 30.03 0.28
C PRO A 1011 -43.37 28.60 0.73
N LYS A 1012 -44.39 27.75 0.69
CA LYS A 1012 -44.29 26.29 0.83
C LYS A 1012 -44.72 25.64 -0.47
N LEU A 1013 -43.86 24.79 -1.01
CA LEU A 1013 -44.09 24.02 -2.23
C LEU A 1013 -44.16 22.53 -1.89
N ALA A 1014 -45.12 21.81 -2.46
CA ALA A 1014 -45.26 20.37 -2.30
C ALA A 1014 -45.41 19.66 -3.66
N SER A 1015 -44.87 18.44 -3.76
CA SER A 1015 -45.01 17.54 -4.90
C SER A 1015 -45.88 16.34 -4.50
N THR A 1016 -46.74 15.85 -5.39
CA THR A 1016 -47.52 14.62 -5.16
C THR A 1016 -46.73 13.36 -5.54
N LEU A 1017 -47.17 12.20 -5.04
CA LEU A 1017 -46.58 10.91 -5.44
C LEU A 1017 -46.74 10.72 -6.96
N HIS A 1018 -45.67 10.23 -7.61
CA HIS A 1018 -45.60 9.94 -9.05
C HIS A 1018 -45.67 11.14 -10.03
N HIS A 1019 -45.54 12.38 -9.54
CA HIS A 1019 -45.54 13.59 -10.36
C HIS A 1019 -44.19 14.33 -10.31
N ASP A 1020 -44.03 15.34 -11.17
CA ASP A 1020 -42.80 16.12 -11.34
C ASP A 1020 -42.35 16.87 -10.07
N VAL A 1021 -41.10 17.35 -10.10
CA VAL A 1021 -40.43 18.11 -9.03
C VAL A 1021 -41.12 19.44 -8.77
N ALA A 1022 -41.38 19.77 -7.50
CA ALA A 1022 -41.78 21.13 -7.10
C ALA A 1022 -40.50 21.97 -6.92
N GLU A 1023 -40.31 23.05 -7.69
CA GLU A 1023 -39.09 23.87 -7.76
C GLU A 1023 -39.39 25.37 -7.54
N ALA A 1024 -38.57 26.00 -6.69
CA ALA A 1024 -38.44 27.44 -6.58
C ALA A 1024 -37.08 27.87 -7.15
N ARG A 1025 -37.07 28.76 -8.16
CA ARG A 1025 -35.84 29.25 -8.81
C ARG A 1025 -35.73 30.77 -8.74
N LEU A 1026 -34.58 31.27 -8.31
CA LEU A 1026 -34.30 32.71 -8.33
C LEU A 1026 -34.18 33.19 -9.78
N ARG A 1027 -34.91 34.26 -10.14
CA ARG A 1027 -34.96 34.79 -11.51
C ARG A 1027 -33.71 35.58 -11.90
N VAL A 1028 -32.99 36.09 -10.91
CA VAL A 1028 -31.82 36.94 -11.07
C VAL A 1028 -30.53 36.16 -10.77
N PRO A 1029 -29.46 36.31 -11.58
CA PRO A 1029 -28.20 35.63 -11.33
C PRO A 1029 -27.45 36.23 -10.13
N LEU A 1030 -26.63 35.40 -9.49
CA LEU A 1030 -25.73 35.79 -8.40
C LEU A 1030 -24.30 36.01 -8.91
N GLY A 1031 -23.54 36.85 -8.21
CA GLY A 1031 -22.20 37.29 -8.63
C GLY A 1031 -21.11 36.22 -8.45
N ARG A 1032 -19.88 36.51 -8.89
CA ARG A 1032 -18.70 35.62 -8.71
C ARG A 1032 -18.38 35.33 -7.24
N THR A 1033 -18.72 36.30 -6.40
CA THR A 1033 -18.52 36.29 -4.96
C THR A 1033 -19.86 36.65 -4.32
N LEU A 1034 -20.34 35.84 -3.39
CA LEU A 1034 -21.69 35.93 -2.83
C LEU A 1034 -21.79 35.34 -1.42
N THR A 1035 -22.82 35.78 -0.70
CA THR A 1035 -23.41 35.07 0.44
C THR A 1035 -24.89 34.83 0.13
N VAL A 1036 -25.38 33.61 0.41
CA VAL A 1036 -26.80 33.23 0.39
C VAL A 1036 -27.10 32.57 1.72
N ARG A 1037 -28.03 33.12 2.50
CA ARG A 1037 -28.54 32.58 3.77
C ARG A 1037 -30.03 32.37 3.62
N LEU A 1038 -30.48 31.13 3.78
CA LEU A 1038 -31.88 30.76 3.70
C LEU A 1038 -32.30 30.08 4.99
N LEU A 1039 -33.52 30.36 5.45
CA LEU A 1039 -34.18 29.55 6.47
C LEU A 1039 -35.04 28.53 5.74
N VAL A 1040 -34.80 27.23 5.92
CA VAL A 1040 -35.47 26.17 5.15
C VAL A 1040 -36.07 25.12 6.08
N GLN A 1041 -37.31 24.71 5.79
CA GLN A 1041 -38.03 23.63 6.48
C GLN A 1041 -38.53 22.64 5.43
N ALA A 1042 -38.28 21.33 5.59
CA ALA A 1042 -38.77 20.33 4.62
C ALA A 1042 -39.17 19.00 5.30
N SER A 1043 -40.14 18.30 4.72
CA SER A 1043 -40.72 17.08 5.31
C SER A 1043 -39.83 15.85 5.24
N GLY A 1044 -39.00 15.74 4.21
CA GLY A 1044 -38.20 14.54 3.96
C GLY A 1044 -37.11 14.76 2.94
N ARG A 1045 -37.50 15.07 1.70
CA ARG A 1045 -36.59 15.30 0.56
C ARG A 1045 -36.43 16.77 0.25
N LEU A 1046 -35.19 17.18 0.03
CA LEU A 1046 -34.84 18.55 -0.37
C LEU A 1046 -33.65 18.52 -1.32
N GLY A 1047 -33.72 19.30 -2.38
CA GLY A 1047 -32.59 19.65 -3.22
C GLY A 1047 -32.32 21.15 -3.20
N LEU A 1048 -31.05 21.53 -3.18
CA LEU A 1048 -30.59 22.91 -3.40
C LEU A 1048 -29.53 22.91 -4.50
N LYS A 1049 -29.53 23.91 -5.37
CA LYS A 1049 -28.61 24.02 -6.50
C LYS A 1049 -28.06 25.43 -6.59
N LEU A 1050 -26.74 25.53 -6.64
CA LEU A 1050 -25.98 26.76 -6.86
C LEU A 1050 -25.08 26.57 -8.11
N GLY A 1051 -25.47 27.15 -9.24
CA GLY A 1051 -24.82 26.89 -10.52
C GLY A 1051 -24.91 25.42 -10.93
N ALA A 1052 -23.77 24.77 -11.17
CA ALA A 1052 -23.71 23.33 -11.48
C ALA A 1052 -23.79 22.44 -10.23
N THR A 1053 -23.45 22.98 -9.05
CA THR A 1053 -23.36 22.24 -7.79
C THR A 1053 -24.73 22.05 -7.17
N LYS A 1054 -25.03 20.82 -6.76
CA LYS A 1054 -26.29 20.43 -6.11
C LYS A 1054 -26.01 19.80 -4.75
N ILE A 1055 -26.93 20.04 -3.81
CA ILE A 1055 -27.02 19.35 -2.52
C ILE A 1055 -28.37 18.66 -2.49
N VAL A 1056 -28.40 17.36 -2.22
CA VAL A 1056 -29.60 16.54 -2.23
C VAL A 1056 -29.71 15.76 -0.92
N VAL A 1057 -30.87 15.85 -0.28
CA VAL A 1057 -31.23 15.08 0.91
C VAL A 1057 -32.26 14.04 0.52
N ASP A 1058 -31.89 12.76 0.58
CA ASP A 1058 -32.78 11.62 0.38
C ASP A 1058 -32.36 10.47 1.31
N GLY A 1059 -33.30 9.95 2.10
CA GLY A 1059 -32.98 8.95 3.13
C GLY A 1059 -32.22 9.49 4.36
N GLY A 1060 -32.23 10.81 4.59
CA GLY A 1060 -31.68 11.44 5.80
C GLY A 1060 -30.18 11.78 5.78
N ARG A 1061 -29.49 11.59 4.65
CA ARG A 1061 -28.10 12.06 4.44
C ARG A 1061 -28.05 13.11 3.33
N MET A 1062 -27.21 14.11 3.50
CA MET A 1062 -26.93 15.12 2.48
C MET A 1062 -25.85 14.62 1.51
N LYS A 1063 -26.08 14.77 0.20
CA LYS A 1063 -25.16 14.37 -0.86
C LYS A 1063 -24.88 15.55 -1.78
N PHE A 1064 -23.63 15.70 -2.21
CA PHE A 1064 -23.24 16.69 -3.22
C PHE A 1064 -23.17 16.05 -4.60
N ASP A 1065 -23.58 16.81 -5.62
CA ASP A 1065 -23.46 16.46 -7.05
C ASP A 1065 -22.96 17.68 -7.83
N GLY A 1066 -22.30 17.47 -8.97
CA GLY A 1066 -21.78 18.54 -9.82
C GLY A 1066 -20.66 19.38 -9.20
N LEU A 1067 -19.81 18.77 -8.37
CA LEU A 1067 -18.58 19.39 -7.86
C LEU A 1067 -17.49 19.40 -8.93
N ASP A 1068 -16.54 20.33 -8.83
CA ASP A 1068 -15.30 20.26 -9.62
C ASP A 1068 -14.61 18.91 -9.31
N PRO A 1069 -14.31 18.06 -10.31
CA PRO A 1069 -13.63 16.80 -10.07
C PRO A 1069 -12.18 16.98 -9.55
N TRP A 1070 -11.65 18.21 -9.60
CA TRP A 1070 -10.39 18.63 -8.94
C TRP A 1070 -10.59 19.24 -7.56
N ASN A 1071 -11.79 19.16 -6.98
CA ASN A 1071 -12.10 19.75 -5.69
C ASN A 1071 -11.19 19.23 -4.57
N GLU A 1072 -10.39 20.12 -3.97
CA GLU A 1072 -9.58 19.83 -2.77
C GLU A 1072 -10.35 20.12 -1.45
N GLY A 1073 -11.53 20.75 -1.54
CA GLY A 1073 -12.39 21.08 -0.42
C GLY A 1073 -13.09 19.89 0.21
N ARG A 1074 -13.79 20.12 1.31
CA ARG A 1074 -14.46 19.08 2.10
C ARG A 1074 -15.97 19.25 2.03
N THR A 1075 -16.68 18.17 1.77
CA THR A 1075 -18.13 18.07 1.97
C THR A 1075 -18.42 17.26 3.21
N LEU A 1076 -19.48 17.62 3.92
CA LEU A 1076 -19.91 17.03 5.17
C LEU A 1076 -21.41 16.75 5.09
N SER A 1077 -21.90 15.81 5.89
CA SER A 1077 -23.34 15.54 6.00
C SER A 1077 -23.75 15.73 7.46
N PRO A 1078 -24.01 16.97 7.91
CA PRO A 1078 -24.51 17.24 9.26
C PRO A 1078 -25.87 16.57 9.48
N GLU A 1079 -26.28 16.45 10.75
CA GLU A 1079 -27.57 15.88 11.11
C GLU A 1079 -28.71 16.71 10.52
N TRP A 1080 -29.66 16.03 9.88
CA TRP A 1080 -30.81 16.64 9.24
C TRP A 1080 -32.08 16.35 10.04
N ARG A 1081 -32.84 17.40 10.39
CA ARG A 1081 -34.08 17.27 11.16
C ARG A 1081 -35.30 17.55 10.29
N ARG A 1082 -36.10 16.51 10.05
CA ARG A 1082 -37.34 16.60 9.26
C ARG A 1082 -38.35 17.54 9.91
N GLY A 1083 -38.92 18.44 9.12
CA GLY A 1083 -39.96 19.36 9.57
C GLY A 1083 -39.49 20.46 10.51
N VAL A 1084 -38.18 20.64 10.72
CA VAL A 1084 -37.61 21.74 11.51
C VAL A 1084 -37.07 22.82 10.57
N ALA A 1085 -37.37 24.09 10.84
CA ALA A 1085 -36.81 25.20 10.09
C ALA A 1085 -35.38 25.49 10.54
N GLU A 1086 -34.41 25.34 9.64
CA GLU A 1086 -32.98 25.49 9.93
C GLU A 1086 -32.30 26.39 8.90
N GLU A 1087 -31.26 27.10 9.34
CA GLU A 1087 -30.50 28.00 8.47
C GLU A 1087 -29.51 27.22 7.61
N ILE A 1088 -29.48 27.51 6.31
CA ILE A 1088 -28.40 27.14 5.41
C ILE A 1088 -27.68 28.39 4.93
N VAL A 1089 -26.35 28.35 4.97
CA VAL A 1089 -25.50 29.42 4.45
C VAL A 1089 -24.62 28.88 3.33
N PHE A 1090 -24.58 29.59 2.21
CA PHE A 1090 -23.58 29.46 1.16
C PHE A 1090 -22.76 30.75 1.09
N SER A 1091 -21.45 30.63 1.04
CA SER A 1091 -20.52 31.72 0.82
C SER A 1091 -19.57 31.29 -0.28
N VAL A 1092 -19.59 32.00 -1.41
CA VAL A 1092 -18.65 31.76 -2.51
C VAL A 1092 -17.69 32.93 -2.61
N ASP A 1093 -16.40 32.64 -2.64
CA ASP A 1093 -15.34 33.61 -2.92
C ASP A 1093 -14.51 33.10 -4.10
N ASN A 1094 -14.66 33.73 -5.27
CA ASN A 1094 -13.92 33.38 -6.49
C ASN A 1094 -13.91 31.88 -6.86
N GLY A 1095 -15.08 31.24 -6.80
CA GLY A 1095 -15.21 29.80 -7.14
C GLY A 1095 -14.85 28.85 -5.99
N VAL A 1096 -14.68 29.36 -4.77
CA VAL A 1096 -14.51 28.57 -3.56
C VAL A 1096 -15.77 28.69 -2.70
N LEU A 1097 -16.50 27.58 -2.56
CA LEU A 1097 -17.72 27.45 -1.76
C LEU A 1097 -17.39 27.02 -0.32
N ASN A 1098 -17.89 27.81 0.63
CA ASN A 1098 -18.07 27.43 2.03
C ASN A 1098 -19.57 27.37 2.33
N ALA A 1099 -20.03 26.34 3.02
CA ALA A 1099 -21.43 26.19 3.37
C ALA A 1099 -21.62 25.63 4.78
N ALA A 1100 -22.71 26.01 5.44
CA ALA A 1100 -23.10 25.48 6.75
C ALA A 1100 -24.60 25.18 6.78
N TRP A 1101 -25.01 24.13 7.50
CA TRP A 1101 -26.40 23.76 7.79
C TRP A 1101 -26.61 23.74 9.31
N ALA A 1102 -27.57 24.51 9.81
CA ALA A 1102 -27.83 24.68 11.25
C ALA A 1102 -26.56 25.03 12.06
N GLY A 1103 -25.67 25.84 11.48
CA GLY A 1103 -24.37 26.22 12.07
C GLY A 1103 -23.28 25.13 12.03
N GLN A 1104 -23.60 23.91 11.57
CA GLN A 1104 -22.63 22.84 11.35
C GLN A 1104 -22.02 22.95 9.94
N PRO A 1105 -20.71 22.68 9.76
CA PRO A 1105 -20.09 22.78 8.44
C PRO A 1105 -20.67 21.75 7.46
N LEU A 1106 -21.01 22.22 6.25
CA LEU A 1106 -21.60 21.44 5.16
C LEU A 1106 -20.64 21.33 3.96
N ALA A 1107 -19.96 22.44 3.63
CA ALA A 1107 -18.87 22.50 2.65
C ALA A 1107 -17.76 23.41 3.16
N VAL A 1108 -16.50 23.02 3.06
CA VAL A 1108 -15.35 23.83 3.45
C VAL A 1108 -14.36 23.88 2.29
N ASN A 1109 -14.12 25.07 1.74
CA ASN A 1109 -13.23 25.35 0.62
C ASN A 1109 -13.49 24.48 -0.63
N VAL A 1110 -14.75 24.18 -0.92
CA VAL A 1110 -15.16 23.35 -2.05
C VAL A 1110 -15.03 24.13 -3.35
N SER A 1111 -14.22 23.66 -4.29
CA SER A 1111 -14.10 24.27 -5.62
C SER A 1111 -15.39 24.05 -6.41
N VAL A 1112 -15.96 25.15 -6.91
CA VAL A 1112 -17.17 25.15 -7.74
C VAL A 1112 -16.90 25.90 -9.04
N ALA A 1113 -17.43 25.39 -10.14
CA ALA A 1113 -17.26 26.02 -11.45
C ALA A 1113 -17.87 27.42 -11.46
N VAL A 1114 -17.13 28.42 -11.93
CA VAL A 1114 -17.62 29.80 -12.03
C VAL A 1114 -18.35 29.99 -13.37
N PRO A 1115 -19.69 30.13 -13.39
CA PRO A 1115 -20.43 30.28 -14.64
C PRO A 1115 -20.13 31.64 -15.28
N LYS A 1116 -20.16 31.71 -16.62
CA LYS A 1116 -19.96 32.96 -17.36
C LYS A 1116 -21.05 34.01 -17.07
N ASP A 1117 -22.27 33.54 -16.80
CA ASP A 1117 -23.47 34.38 -16.63
C ASP A 1117 -23.90 34.53 -15.15
N GLY A 1118 -23.04 34.15 -14.21
CA GLY A 1118 -23.33 34.14 -12.77
C GLY A 1118 -24.00 32.86 -12.25
N TYR A 1119 -24.06 32.71 -10.92
CA TYR A 1119 -24.66 31.51 -10.31
C TYR A 1119 -26.18 31.60 -10.28
N GLY A 1120 -26.86 30.57 -10.78
CA GLY A 1120 -28.29 30.37 -10.52
C GLY A 1120 -28.51 29.70 -9.16
N LEU A 1121 -29.62 30.03 -8.49
CA LEU A 1121 -30.05 29.40 -7.24
C LEU A 1121 -31.43 28.75 -7.42
N SER A 1122 -31.57 27.47 -7.06
CA SER A 1122 -32.87 26.81 -6.97
C SER A 1122 -32.98 25.83 -5.81
N LEU A 1123 -34.22 25.65 -5.33
CA LEU A 1123 -34.63 24.70 -4.32
C LEU A 1123 -35.73 23.80 -4.89
N TRP A 1124 -35.71 22.49 -4.60
CA TRP A 1124 -36.77 21.59 -5.07
C TRP A 1124 -37.05 20.41 -4.12
N THR A 1125 -38.19 19.76 -4.33
CA THR A 1125 -38.59 18.51 -3.66
C THR A 1125 -39.41 17.61 -4.59
N TRP A 1126 -39.59 16.33 -4.24
CA TRP A 1126 -40.25 15.33 -5.10
C TRP A 1126 -40.93 14.21 -4.31
N ALA A 1127 -41.80 13.47 -5.00
CA ALA A 1127 -42.36 12.18 -4.57
C ALA A 1127 -43.11 12.23 -3.23
N GLY A 1128 -44.01 13.20 -3.09
CA GLY A 1128 -44.89 13.34 -1.93
C GLY A 1128 -44.37 14.28 -0.84
N ASP A 1129 -43.16 14.82 -0.97
CA ASP A 1129 -42.56 15.73 0.01
C ASP A 1129 -42.82 17.21 -0.28
N TRP A 1130 -42.57 18.06 0.73
CA TRP A 1130 -42.69 19.50 0.66
C TRP A 1130 -41.48 20.22 1.26
N PHE A 1131 -41.24 21.45 0.82
CA PHE A 1131 -40.32 22.38 1.47
C PHE A 1131 -40.93 23.78 1.57
N ALA A 1132 -40.51 24.54 2.58
CA ALA A 1132 -40.82 25.94 2.77
C ALA A 1132 -39.52 26.71 3.08
N PHE A 1133 -39.42 27.96 2.64
CA PHE A 1133 -38.21 28.75 2.86
C PHE A 1133 -38.46 30.26 2.99
N ASP A 1134 -37.55 30.96 3.66
CA ASP A 1134 -37.40 32.42 3.63
C ASP A 1134 -35.93 32.78 3.34
N VAL A 1135 -35.69 33.98 2.81
CA VAL A 1135 -34.35 34.50 2.58
C VAL A 1135 -33.91 35.30 3.80
N LEU A 1136 -32.76 34.96 4.39
CA LEU A 1136 -32.17 35.74 5.47
C LEU A 1136 -31.17 36.78 4.93
N GLU A 1137 -30.42 36.42 3.88
CA GLU A 1137 -29.47 37.30 3.22
C GLU A 1137 -29.14 36.78 1.81
N ILE A 1138 -29.13 37.65 0.81
CA ILE A 1138 -28.40 37.45 -0.44
C ILE A 1138 -27.58 38.71 -0.70
N SER A 1139 -26.26 38.58 -0.68
CA SER A 1139 -25.32 39.70 -0.84
C SER A 1139 -24.16 39.35 -1.76
N GLY A 1140 -23.54 40.36 -2.37
CA GLY A 1140 -22.37 40.21 -3.26
C GLY A 1140 -21.04 40.19 -2.49
N ARG A 1141 -21.08 39.94 -1.18
CA ARG A 1141 -19.90 39.88 -0.31
C ARG A 1141 -19.83 38.47 0.26
N PRO A 1142 -18.64 37.84 0.30
CA PRO A 1142 -18.51 36.52 0.89
C PRO A 1142 -18.50 36.68 2.42
N THR A 1143 -19.21 35.81 3.11
CA THR A 1143 -19.17 35.70 4.57
C THR A 1143 -18.09 34.69 4.95
N SER A 1144 -17.24 35.04 5.92
CA SER A 1144 -16.28 34.10 6.48
C SER A 1144 -17.01 33.15 7.43
N LEU A 1145 -17.43 31.98 6.93
CA LEU A 1145 -18.06 30.94 7.75
C LEU A 1145 -17.06 30.19 8.62
N PHE A 1146 -15.83 30.12 8.13
CA PHE A 1146 -14.75 29.34 8.69
C PHE A 1146 -13.50 30.22 8.72
N GLU A 1147 -12.61 30.04 9.68
CA GLU A 1147 -11.30 30.69 9.64
C GLU A 1147 -10.61 30.31 8.33
N ARG A 1148 -10.10 31.31 7.60
CA ARG A 1148 -9.23 31.03 6.45
C ARG A 1148 -8.01 30.32 7.00
N ALA A 1149 -7.79 29.08 6.55
CA ALA A 1149 -6.55 28.38 6.82
C ALA A 1149 -5.38 29.31 6.48
N GLY A 1150 -4.48 29.53 7.44
CA GLY A 1150 -3.26 30.31 7.23
C GLY A 1150 -2.51 29.84 6.00
N THR A 1151 -1.62 30.68 5.47
CA THR A 1151 -0.84 30.33 4.28
C THR A 1151 0.00 29.09 4.59
N HIS A 1152 -0.44 27.92 4.11
CA HIS A 1152 0.16 26.65 4.43
C HIS A 1152 1.65 26.61 3.96
N PRO A 1153 2.62 26.30 4.84
CA PRO A 1153 4.07 26.48 4.60
C PRO A 1153 4.72 25.38 3.75
N VAL A 1154 3.89 24.70 2.95
CA VAL A 1154 4.39 24.00 1.75
C VAL A 1154 4.92 25.03 0.74
N ARG A 1155 4.47 26.29 0.84
CA ARG A 1155 5.00 27.45 0.12
C ARG A 1155 6.30 27.98 0.69
#